data_AF-A0A8C8DJB2-F1
#
_entry.id   AF-A0A8C8DJB2-F1
#
_cell.length_a   1.000
_cell.length_b   1.000
_cell.length_c   1.000
_cell.angle_alpha   90.00
_cell.angle_beta   90.00
_cell.angle_gamma   90.00
#
_symmetry.space_group_name_H-M   'P 1'
#
loop_
_entity.id
_entity.type
_entity.pdbx_description
1 polymer ?
#
loop_
_entity_poly.entity_id
_entity_poly.type
_entity_poly.pdbx_seq_one_letter_code
_entity_poly.pdbx_strand_id
1 'polypeptide(L)'
;LGLNGHGSWRRRVKSEYMRLRQLKRLKKADEVKTLFSSNREKIEQQTTVLNSEWSTLKIQSIPLSVSNVALANKKMCSVEFGFPGFKAQAIAMRPLSTVAGIPFMYSWSPLQHNFMVEDETFLHNIPYMGDEVLEQDEAFLEELIDNYDGVHGDREGGFISDEVFKELVDALSQYSDHEEDEEEEGGAAAATAVDVTEKKDDERMMRRSSVEDLSGSKRIPSDKIFTAIASMFPYKGTTEELKEKYKDLLEPSSQVKLPPLCTPNLDGPFAKSVQREQSLHSFHTLFCRRCFKYDCFLHPFRATPNVYKRKSKEIRMETEPCGEDCFLLQNMRRSQRSRRRRRQQRATSSSCPGPSASAEESKEGDSDHESTSSSEGNSRSQTPTKQRPGDDCANQQACCVVPWSGAEESLFRVLHGTYFNNFCSIARLIGTKSCKQVYEFAVKEVLIHRVPFEDDNSSNQVYNYQPCDHPDHPCDNSCPCVMTQNFCEKFCQCENECQNRFPGCRCKTQCNTKQCPCYLAVRECDPDLCMTCGAADHWDSKVVTCKNCSIQRGLKKHLLLAPSDVAGWGTFIKEPVQKNEFISEYCGELISQDEADRRGRIYDKYMSSFLFNLNNDFVVDATRKGNKIRFANHSVNPNCYAKVVMVNGDHRIGIFAKRAILQGEELFFDYRYSQADALKYVGIEREVDMT
;
A
#
# COMPACT_ATOMS: atom_id res chain seq x y z
N LEU A 1 24.86 -28.95 -28.34
CA LEU A 1 24.50 -29.85 -27.21
C LEU A 1 23.78 -29.12 -26.05
N GLY A 2 23.03 -28.02 -26.29
CA GLY A 2 22.47 -27.18 -25.23
C GLY A 2 20.99 -27.38 -24.86
N LEU A 3 20.25 -28.29 -25.52
CA LEU A 3 18.79 -28.43 -25.36
C LEU A 3 18.34 -29.60 -24.46
N ASN A 4 19.25 -30.48 -24.03
CA ASN A 4 18.90 -31.65 -23.20
C ASN A 4 18.83 -31.37 -21.68
N GLY A 5 19.31 -30.21 -21.21
CA GLY A 5 19.32 -29.87 -19.78
C GLY A 5 17.94 -29.47 -19.22
N HIS A 6 17.17 -28.66 -19.96
CA HIS A 6 15.96 -28.03 -19.43
C HIS A 6 14.79 -29.01 -19.19
N GLY A 7 14.70 -30.07 -20.01
CA GLY A 7 13.71 -31.15 -19.82
C GLY A 7 14.10 -32.13 -18.71
N SER A 8 15.40 -32.32 -18.47
CA SER A 8 15.93 -33.17 -17.39
C SER A 8 15.60 -32.57 -16.02
N TRP A 9 15.88 -31.28 -15.83
CA TRP A 9 15.61 -30.58 -14.57
C TRP A 9 14.12 -30.53 -14.22
N ARG A 10 13.20 -30.34 -15.18
CA ARG A 10 11.74 -30.41 -14.91
C ARG A 10 11.30 -31.77 -14.39
N ARG A 11 11.81 -32.87 -14.96
CA ARG A 11 11.49 -34.23 -14.47
C ARG A 11 12.05 -34.48 -13.07
N ARG A 12 13.25 -33.99 -12.79
CA ARG A 12 13.88 -34.07 -11.47
C ARG A 12 13.07 -33.28 -10.42
N VAL A 13 12.68 -32.04 -10.72
CA VAL A 13 11.79 -31.23 -9.88
C VAL A 13 10.49 -31.97 -9.58
N LYS A 14 9.85 -32.56 -10.60
CA LYS A 14 8.59 -33.32 -10.42
C LYS A 14 8.78 -34.56 -9.54
N SER A 15 9.85 -35.34 -9.77
CA SER A 15 10.15 -36.54 -8.98
C SER A 15 10.41 -36.19 -7.52
N GLU A 16 11.24 -35.18 -7.28
CA GLU A 16 11.63 -34.78 -5.93
C GLU A 16 10.48 -34.13 -5.16
N TYR A 17 9.66 -33.33 -5.84
CA TYR A 17 8.42 -32.81 -5.29
C TYR A 17 7.47 -33.93 -4.86
N MET A 18 7.29 -34.97 -5.69
CA MET A 18 6.45 -36.13 -5.34
C MET A 18 7.00 -36.92 -4.16
N ARG A 19 8.34 -37.11 -4.10
CA ARG A 19 9.02 -37.78 -2.98
C ARG A 19 8.83 -37.03 -1.66
N LEU A 20 9.11 -35.72 -1.65
CA LEU A 20 8.95 -34.86 -0.47
C LEU A 20 7.48 -34.79 -0.03
N ARG A 21 6.55 -34.69 -0.97
CA ARG A 21 5.11 -34.70 -0.66
C ARG A 21 4.67 -36.02 -0.03
N GLN A 22 5.17 -37.16 -0.51
CA GLN A 22 4.87 -38.47 0.08
C GLN A 22 5.50 -38.63 1.47
N LEU A 23 6.75 -38.21 1.65
CA LEU A 23 7.44 -38.25 2.94
C LEU A 23 6.72 -37.36 3.98
N LYS A 24 6.39 -36.13 3.62
CA LYS A 24 5.59 -35.24 4.48
C LYS A 24 4.21 -35.78 4.76
N ARG A 25 3.55 -36.40 3.78
CA ARG A 25 2.23 -37.03 3.99
C ARG A 25 2.31 -38.14 5.03
N LEU A 26 3.36 -38.97 4.99
CA LEU A 26 3.57 -40.03 5.98
C LEU A 26 3.88 -39.45 7.36
N LYS A 27 4.81 -38.50 7.46
CA LYS A 27 5.16 -37.85 8.74
C LYS A 27 3.96 -37.10 9.35
N LYS A 28 3.21 -36.36 8.52
CA LYS A 28 1.99 -35.68 8.94
C LYS A 28 0.86 -36.67 9.26
N ALA A 29 0.86 -37.91 8.75
CA ALA A 29 -0.23 -38.85 9.03
C ALA A 29 -0.30 -39.21 10.52
N ASP A 30 0.84 -39.37 11.19
CA ASP A 30 0.89 -39.67 12.62
C ASP A 30 0.47 -38.45 13.45
N GLU A 31 0.97 -37.26 13.12
CA GLU A 31 0.54 -36.00 13.75
C GLU A 31 -0.96 -35.76 13.55
N VAL A 32 -1.46 -35.92 12.33
CA VAL A 32 -2.88 -35.79 11.99
C VAL A 32 -3.72 -36.82 12.74
N LYS A 33 -3.25 -38.06 12.91
CA LYS A 33 -3.93 -39.08 13.72
C LYS A 33 -4.06 -38.65 15.17
N THR A 34 -3.01 -38.09 15.77
CA THR A 34 -3.09 -37.55 17.15
C THR A 34 -4.05 -36.37 17.26
N LEU A 35 -4.05 -35.46 16.27
CA LEU A 35 -4.98 -34.35 16.19
C LEU A 35 -6.43 -34.81 16.00
N PHE A 36 -6.67 -35.86 15.20
CA PHE A 36 -7.99 -36.45 15.03
C PHE A 36 -8.49 -37.07 16.34
N SER A 37 -7.65 -37.78 17.08
CA SER A 37 -8.02 -38.32 18.40
C SER A 37 -8.38 -37.19 19.38
N SER A 38 -7.56 -36.14 19.46
CA SER A 38 -7.85 -34.97 20.30
C SER A 38 -9.13 -34.24 19.87
N ASN A 39 -9.36 -34.09 18.56
CA ASN A 39 -10.60 -33.51 18.04
C ASN A 39 -11.80 -34.41 18.32
N ARG A 40 -11.63 -35.72 18.29
CA ARG A 40 -12.69 -36.68 18.62
C ARG A 40 -13.14 -36.56 20.06
N GLU A 41 -12.21 -36.39 21.01
CA GLU A 41 -12.53 -36.12 22.41
C GLU A 41 -13.35 -34.82 22.56
N LYS A 42 -12.98 -33.75 21.83
CA LYS A 42 -13.76 -32.49 21.81
C LYS A 42 -15.16 -32.70 21.25
N ILE A 43 -15.30 -33.46 20.16
CA ILE A 43 -16.60 -33.81 19.57
C ILE A 43 -17.44 -34.61 20.58
N GLU A 44 -16.86 -35.56 21.29
CA GLU A 44 -17.57 -36.38 22.28
C GLU A 44 -18.02 -35.56 23.48
N GLN A 45 -17.19 -34.64 23.97
CA GLN A 45 -17.57 -33.70 25.02
C GLN A 45 -18.74 -32.81 24.59
N GLN A 46 -18.65 -32.19 23.40
CA GLN A 46 -19.70 -31.32 22.89
C GLN A 46 -21.01 -32.08 22.59
N THR A 47 -20.92 -33.25 21.96
CA THR A 47 -22.10 -34.07 21.65
C THR A 47 -22.74 -34.61 22.92
N THR A 48 -21.99 -34.91 23.98
CA THR A 48 -22.54 -35.31 25.28
C THR A 48 -23.35 -34.16 25.91
N VAL A 49 -22.83 -32.93 25.87
CA VAL A 49 -23.56 -31.74 26.35
C VAL A 49 -24.86 -31.56 25.56
N LEU A 50 -24.77 -31.54 24.22
CA LEU A 50 -25.96 -31.39 23.35
C LEU A 50 -26.98 -32.54 23.54
N ASN A 51 -26.51 -33.76 23.75
CA ASN A 51 -27.38 -34.91 23.99
C ASN A 51 -28.04 -34.86 25.37
N SER A 52 -27.35 -34.32 26.38
CA SER A 52 -27.93 -34.07 27.70
C SER A 52 -29.03 -33.01 27.62
N GLU A 53 -28.80 -31.92 26.89
CA GLU A 53 -29.82 -30.89 26.61
C GLU A 53 -31.01 -31.50 25.87
N TRP A 54 -30.77 -32.25 24.80
CA TRP A 54 -31.82 -32.92 24.02
C TRP A 54 -32.64 -33.90 24.86
N SER A 55 -32.01 -34.67 25.75
CA SER A 55 -32.69 -35.65 26.61
C SER A 55 -33.64 -35.01 27.63
N THR A 56 -33.45 -33.72 27.97
CA THR A 56 -34.39 -32.98 28.82
C THR A 56 -35.62 -32.47 28.07
N LEU A 57 -35.54 -32.38 26.73
CA LEU A 57 -36.64 -31.90 25.90
C LEU A 57 -37.64 -33.02 25.63
N LYS A 58 -38.91 -32.80 26.01
CA LYS A 58 -40.02 -33.69 25.64
C LYS A 58 -40.72 -33.15 24.39
N ILE A 59 -40.19 -33.49 23.21
CA ILE A 59 -40.76 -33.09 21.92
C ILE A 59 -41.84 -34.11 21.52
N GLN A 60 -43.04 -33.63 21.18
CA GLN A 60 -44.12 -34.48 20.68
C GLN A 60 -43.78 -34.99 19.27
N SER A 61 -43.88 -36.31 19.06
CA SER A 61 -43.69 -36.89 17.73
C SER A 61 -44.80 -36.46 16.78
N ILE A 62 -44.47 -36.34 15.49
CA ILE A 62 -45.43 -35.92 14.46
C ILE A 62 -46.52 -36.99 14.33
N PRO A 63 -47.80 -36.66 14.60
CA PRO A 63 -48.88 -37.63 14.40
C PRO A 63 -49.11 -37.84 12.91
N LEU A 64 -49.33 -39.10 12.52
CA LEU A 64 -49.80 -39.42 11.17
C LEU A 64 -51.18 -38.78 10.97
N SER A 65 -51.22 -37.72 10.18
CA SER A 65 -52.45 -37.01 9.80
C SER A 65 -53.29 -37.89 8.87
N VAL A 66 -54.00 -38.87 9.43
CA VAL A 66 -55.04 -39.62 8.71
C VAL A 66 -56.34 -38.84 8.85
N SER A 67 -56.49 -37.75 8.08
CA SER A 67 -57.79 -37.11 7.96
C SER A 67 -58.70 -38.01 7.12
N ASN A 68 -59.46 -38.89 7.79
CA ASN A 68 -60.45 -39.83 7.24
C ASN A 68 -61.69 -39.16 6.62
N VAL A 69 -61.56 -37.94 6.09
CA VAL A 69 -62.64 -37.29 5.34
C VAL A 69 -62.13 -37.00 3.95
N ALA A 70 -62.51 -37.89 3.03
CA ALA A 70 -62.36 -37.71 1.59
C ALA A 70 -63.19 -36.50 1.14
N LEU A 71 -62.63 -35.30 1.33
CA LEU A 71 -63.07 -34.11 0.62
C LEU A 71 -62.60 -34.27 -0.82
N ALA A 72 -63.55 -34.42 -1.75
CA ALA A 72 -63.35 -34.77 -3.16
C ALA A 72 -62.39 -33.85 -3.96
N ASN A 73 -61.88 -32.76 -3.37
CA ASN A 73 -61.09 -31.73 -4.05
C ASN A 73 -59.63 -31.59 -3.55
N LYS A 74 -59.11 -32.52 -2.74
CA LYS A 74 -57.69 -32.47 -2.31
C LYS A 74 -56.79 -33.24 -3.27
N LYS A 75 -55.71 -32.60 -3.73
CA LYS A 75 -54.67 -33.28 -4.53
C LYS A 75 -53.97 -34.35 -3.68
N MET A 76 -53.76 -35.52 -4.25
CA MET A 76 -53.11 -36.66 -3.60
C MET A 76 -51.66 -36.77 -4.09
N CYS A 77 -50.73 -37.10 -3.20
CA CYS A 77 -49.36 -37.49 -3.53
C CYS A 77 -49.24 -39.01 -3.35
N SER A 78 -48.86 -39.71 -4.42
CA SER A 78 -48.57 -41.13 -4.41
C SER A 78 -47.06 -41.37 -4.37
N VAL A 79 -46.62 -42.24 -3.46
CA VAL A 79 -45.23 -42.70 -3.37
C VAL A 79 -45.19 -44.18 -3.69
N GLU A 80 -44.43 -44.53 -4.72
CA GLU A 80 -44.19 -45.91 -5.14
C GLU A 80 -42.89 -46.43 -4.55
N PHE A 81 -42.86 -47.72 -4.22
CA PHE A 81 -41.70 -48.37 -3.62
C PHE A 81 -41.06 -49.32 -4.63
N GLY A 82 -39.73 -49.22 -4.81
CA GLY A 82 -38.97 -50.12 -5.68
C GLY A 82 -38.77 -51.54 -5.13
N PHE A 83 -39.33 -51.86 -3.97
CA PHE A 83 -39.22 -53.16 -3.33
C PHE A 83 -40.42 -54.06 -3.69
N PRO A 84 -40.21 -55.27 -4.24
CA PRO A 84 -41.29 -56.19 -4.55
C PRO A 84 -42.03 -56.61 -3.26
N GLY A 85 -43.24 -56.10 -3.06
CA GLY A 85 -44.08 -56.43 -1.90
C GLY A 85 -44.60 -55.23 -1.11
N PHE A 86 -44.06 -54.03 -1.30
CA PHE A 86 -44.60 -52.81 -0.70
C PHE A 86 -45.65 -52.18 -1.62
N LYS A 87 -46.87 -51.98 -1.09
CA LYS A 87 -47.94 -51.29 -1.82
C LYS A 87 -47.66 -49.78 -1.87
N ALA A 88 -47.98 -49.15 -3.00
CA ALA A 88 -47.93 -47.70 -3.13
C ALA A 88 -48.80 -47.02 -2.06
N GLN A 89 -48.29 -45.95 -1.46
CA GLN A 89 -49.00 -45.17 -0.45
C GLN A 89 -49.45 -43.85 -1.05
N ALA A 90 -50.69 -43.45 -0.76
CA ALA A 90 -51.25 -42.17 -1.21
C ALA A 90 -51.70 -41.33 -0.01
N ILE A 91 -51.21 -40.09 0.06
CA ILE A 91 -51.54 -39.14 1.15
C ILE A 91 -52.05 -37.84 0.54
N ALA A 92 -53.03 -37.21 1.19
CA ALA A 92 -53.53 -35.91 0.78
C ALA A 92 -52.44 -34.83 0.97
N MET A 93 -52.12 -34.10 -0.08
CA MET A 93 -51.18 -32.98 0.00
C MET A 93 -51.82 -31.82 0.74
N ARG A 94 -51.09 -31.25 1.71
CA ARG A 94 -51.45 -29.99 2.36
C ARG A 94 -50.81 -28.85 1.56
N PRO A 95 -51.58 -28.01 0.85
CA PRO A 95 -51.00 -26.86 0.18
C PRO A 95 -50.44 -25.88 1.22
N LEU A 96 -49.23 -25.39 0.98
CA LEU A 96 -48.67 -24.26 1.72
C LEU A 96 -49.34 -22.98 1.22
N SER A 97 -49.69 -22.07 2.13
CA SER A 97 -50.25 -20.77 1.78
C SER A 97 -49.24 -19.96 0.97
N THR A 98 -49.71 -19.24 -0.05
CA THR A 98 -48.86 -18.38 -0.88
C THR A 98 -48.17 -17.32 -0.02
N VAL A 99 -46.85 -17.26 -0.07
CA VAL A 99 -46.03 -16.21 0.54
C VAL A 99 -45.53 -15.30 -0.57
N ALA A 100 -45.65 -13.99 -0.39
CA ALA A 100 -45.15 -13.02 -1.37
C ALA A 100 -43.63 -13.12 -1.48
N GLY A 101 -43.12 -13.38 -2.68
CA GLY A 101 -41.69 -13.33 -2.97
C GLY A 101 -41.19 -11.89 -2.99
N ILE A 102 -39.94 -11.69 -2.59
CA ILE A 102 -39.23 -10.43 -2.79
C ILE A 102 -38.41 -10.49 -4.08
N PRO A 103 -38.18 -9.35 -4.77
CA PRO A 103 -37.31 -9.34 -5.94
C PRO A 103 -35.88 -9.79 -5.59
N PHE A 104 -35.21 -10.42 -6.55
CA PHE A 104 -33.87 -10.96 -6.36
C PHE A 104 -32.85 -9.85 -6.05
N MET A 105 -31.92 -10.11 -5.13
CA MET A 105 -30.83 -9.18 -4.79
C MET A 105 -29.59 -9.96 -4.32
N TYR A 106 -28.47 -9.78 -5.00
CA TYR A 106 -27.16 -10.22 -4.50
C TYR A 106 -26.70 -9.33 -3.34
N SER A 107 -25.87 -9.87 -2.44
CA SER A 107 -25.27 -9.08 -1.37
C SER A 107 -24.31 -8.03 -1.94
N TRP A 108 -24.31 -6.85 -1.33
CA TRP A 108 -23.45 -5.74 -1.72
C TRP A 108 -23.01 -4.93 -0.50
N SER A 109 -21.86 -4.27 -0.60
CA SER A 109 -21.32 -3.46 0.49
C SER A 109 -21.64 -1.96 0.30
N PRO A 110 -22.11 -1.25 1.34
CA PRO A 110 -22.43 0.16 1.25
C PRO A 110 -21.18 1.06 1.18
N LEU A 111 -21.23 2.05 0.30
CA LEU A 111 -20.18 3.05 0.07
C LEU A 111 -20.71 4.47 0.26
N GLN A 112 -19.82 5.35 0.73
CA GLN A 112 -20.04 6.80 0.77
C GLN A 112 -19.17 7.54 -0.26
N HIS A 113 -18.10 6.90 -0.71
CA HIS A 113 -17.13 7.38 -1.69
C HIS A 113 -16.76 6.20 -2.60
N ASN A 114 -16.24 6.49 -3.79
CA ASN A 114 -15.74 5.46 -4.70
C ASN A 114 -14.56 4.71 -4.07
N PHE A 115 -14.36 3.47 -4.50
CA PHE A 115 -13.33 2.58 -3.99
C PHE A 115 -12.50 2.01 -5.15
N MET A 116 -11.24 2.41 -5.29
CA MET A 116 -10.33 1.91 -6.32
C MET A 116 -10.06 0.41 -6.12
N VAL A 117 -10.16 -0.34 -7.20
CA VAL A 117 -9.87 -1.78 -7.24
C VAL A 117 -8.90 -2.03 -8.39
N GLU A 118 -7.86 -2.80 -8.12
CA GLU A 118 -6.91 -3.25 -9.14
C GLU A 118 -7.51 -4.38 -9.98
N ASP A 119 -7.04 -4.51 -11.21
CA ASP A 119 -7.58 -5.44 -12.19
C ASP A 119 -7.33 -6.90 -11.78
N GLU A 120 -8.36 -7.74 -11.92
CA GLU A 120 -8.25 -9.17 -11.64
C GLU A 120 -7.70 -9.88 -12.88
N THR A 121 -6.42 -10.29 -12.86
CA THR A 121 -5.79 -10.99 -14.00
C THR A 121 -6.20 -12.46 -14.12
N PHE A 122 -6.63 -13.07 -13.01
CA PHE A 122 -7.07 -14.46 -12.96
C PHE A 122 -8.52 -14.57 -12.52
N LEU A 123 -9.26 -15.47 -13.16
CA LEU A 123 -10.63 -15.75 -12.80
C LEU A 123 -10.67 -16.70 -11.59
N HIS A 124 -11.15 -16.22 -10.46
CA HIS A 124 -11.24 -16.99 -9.21
C HIS A 124 -12.36 -18.02 -9.19
N ASN A 125 -13.43 -17.79 -9.95
CA ASN A 125 -14.62 -18.62 -9.97
C ASN A 125 -15.30 -18.54 -11.34
N ILE A 126 -15.69 -19.68 -11.90
CA ILE A 126 -16.50 -19.74 -13.12
C ILE A 126 -17.97 -19.54 -12.70
N PRO A 127 -18.66 -18.49 -13.19
CA PRO A 127 -20.05 -18.25 -12.83
C PRO A 127 -20.93 -19.42 -13.30
N TYR A 128 -21.68 -20.03 -12.37
CA TYR A 128 -22.68 -21.02 -12.72
C TYR A 128 -23.95 -20.32 -13.24
N MET A 129 -24.36 -20.67 -14.46
CA MET A 129 -25.48 -20.02 -15.16
C MET A 129 -26.63 -20.99 -15.45
N GLY A 130 -26.60 -22.19 -14.87
CA GLY A 130 -27.55 -23.27 -15.15
C GLY A 130 -27.03 -24.22 -16.23
N ASP A 131 -27.28 -25.52 -16.04
CA ASP A 131 -26.82 -26.57 -16.96
C ASP A 131 -27.36 -26.36 -18.38
N GLU A 132 -28.61 -25.90 -18.50
CA GLU A 132 -29.27 -25.64 -19.79
C GLU A 132 -28.61 -24.51 -20.61
N VAL A 133 -28.00 -23.53 -19.94
CA VAL A 133 -27.31 -22.40 -20.59
C VAL A 133 -25.88 -22.79 -20.98
N LEU A 134 -25.23 -23.62 -20.15
CA LEU A 134 -23.89 -24.13 -20.41
C LEU A 134 -23.86 -25.05 -21.65
N GLU A 135 -24.92 -25.85 -21.86
CA GLU A 135 -25.03 -26.72 -23.05
C GLU A 135 -25.26 -25.95 -24.37
N GLN A 136 -25.76 -24.71 -24.31
CA GLN A 136 -26.12 -23.92 -25.49
C GLN A 136 -25.02 -22.95 -25.95
N ASP A 137 -24.08 -22.59 -25.07
CA ASP A 137 -23.17 -21.46 -25.28
C ASP A 137 -21.76 -21.76 -24.76
N GLU A 138 -21.17 -22.88 -25.22
CA GLU A 138 -19.78 -23.25 -24.89
C GLU A 138 -18.78 -22.18 -25.36
N ALA A 139 -19.06 -21.50 -26.49
CA ALA A 139 -18.22 -20.44 -27.03
C ALA A 139 -18.07 -19.25 -26.06
N PHE A 140 -19.11 -18.91 -25.30
CA PHE A 140 -19.03 -17.88 -24.26
C PHE A 140 -18.06 -18.27 -23.14
N LEU A 141 -18.05 -19.56 -22.74
CA LEU A 141 -17.16 -20.00 -21.67
C LEU A 141 -15.69 -19.99 -22.11
N GLU A 142 -15.42 -20.39 -23.36
CA GLU A 142 -14.08 -20.27 -23.96
C GLU A 142 -13.65 -18.80 -24.06
N GLU A 143 -14.49 -17.92 -24.60
CA GLU A 143 -14.21 -16.48 -24.68
C GLU A 143 -13.98 -15.88 -23.29
N LEU A 144 -14.78 -16.27 -22.29
CA LEU A 144 -14.62 -15.81 -20.92
C LEU A 144 -13.26 -16.21 -20.37
N ILE A 145 -12.81 -17.45 -20.60
CA ILE A 145 -11.50 -17.92 -20.13
C ILE A 145 -10.37 -17.21 -20.87
N ASP A 146 -10.47 -17.01 -22.18
CA ASP A 146 -9.45 -16.36 -23.02
C ASP A 146 -9.19 -14.89 -22.64
N ASN A 147 -10.17 -14.22 -22.01
CA ASN A 147 -10.01 -12.84 -21.53
C ASN A 147 -9.22 -12.74 -20.22
N TYR A 148 -8.94 -13.87 -19.55
CA TYR A 148 -8.13 -13.94 -18.35
C TYR A 148 -6.85 -14.74 -18.62
N ASP A 149 -5.79 -14.50 -17.84
CA ASP A 149 -4.53 -15.27 -17.95
C ASP A 149 -4.67 -16.73 -17.47
N GLY A 150 -5.88 -17.14 -17.06
CA GLY A 150 -6.26 -18.49 -16.64
C GLY A 150 -7.27 -18.52 -15.48
N VAL A 151 -7.77 -19.71 -15.18
CA VAL A 151 -8.71 -19.96 -14.06
C VAL A 151 -7.97 -20.47 -12.82
N HIS A 152 -8.35 -19.96 -11.65
CA HIS A 152 -7.79 -20.41 -10.38
C HIS A 152 -8.15 -21.88 -10.10
N GLY A 153 -7.17 -22.77 -10.22
CA GLY A 153 -7.32 -24.21 -9.94
C GLY A 153 -7.08 -25.12 -11.14
N ASP A 154 -7.00 -24.56 -12.34
CA ASP A 154 -6.71 -25.30 -13.58
C ASP A 154 -5.20 -25.55 -13.74
N ARG A 155 -4.62 -26.38 -12.85
CA ARG A 155 -3.17 -26.61 -12.82
C ARG A 155 -2.80 -28.07 -12.62
N GLU A 156 -2.09 -28.62 -13.60
CA GLU A 156 -1.48 -29.96 -13.58
C GLU A 156 -0.44 -30.14 -12.46
N GLY A 157 0.11 -29.04 -11.94
CA GLY A 157 1.04 -28.99 -10.81
C GLY A 157 0.33 -28.64 -9.51
N GLY A 158 -0.02 -29.64 -8.70
CA GLY A 158 -0.67 -29.45 -7.40
C GLY A 158 0.05 -28.44 -6.47
N PHE A 159 -0.71 -27.85 -5.54
CA PHE A 159 -0.29 -26.78 -4.63
C PHE A 159 1.05 -27.01 -3.90
N ILE A 160 2.00 -26.08 -4.05
CA ILE A 160 3.26 -26.05 -3.30
C ILE A 160 3.18 -25.03 -2.15
N SER A 161 3.30 -25.50 -0.91
CA SER A 161 3.42 -24.61 0.26
C SER A 161 4.84 -24.11 0.41
N ASP A 162 5.03 -22.99 1.11
CA ASP A 162 6.34 -22.35 1.27
C ASP A 162 7.34 -23.25 2.02
N GLU A 163 6.85 -24.11 2.93
CA GLU A 163 7.64 -25.16 3.58
C GLU A 163 8.11 -26.24 2.60
N VAL A 164 7.26 -26.66 1.66
CA VAL A 164 7.60 -27.68 0.65
C VAL A 164 8.53 -27.06 -0.39
N PHE A 165 8.34 -25.79 -0.72
CA PHE A 165 9.22 -25.04 -1.62
C PHE A 165 10.66 -24.94 -1.07
N LYS A 166 10.83 -24.56 0.21
CA LYS A 166 12.16 -24.51 0.83
C LYS A 166 12.86 -25.88 0.79
N GLU A 167 12.17 -26.94 1.20
CA GLU A 167 12.74 -28.30 1.19
C GLU A 167 13.02 -28.82 -0.22
N LEU A 168 12.20 -28.44 -1.21
CA LEU A 168 12.41 -28.79 -2.61
C LEU A 168 13.68 -28.12 -3.15
N VAL A 169 13.90 -26.84 -2.86
CA VAL A 169 15.11 -26.13 -3.24
C VAL A 169 16.34 -26.72 -2.53
N ASP A 170 16.25 -27.00 -1.23
CA ASP A 170 17.33 -27.65 -0.46
C ASP A 170 17.68 -29.04 -1.02
N ALA A 171 16.67 -29.85 -1.39
CA ALA A 171 16.88 -31.17 -1.97
C ALA A 171 17.49 -31.11 -3.38
N LEU A 172 17.05 -30.16 -4.21
CA LEU A 172 17.61 -29.98 -5.55
C LEU A 172 19.04 -29.43 -5.54
N SER A 173 19.41 -28.64 -4.52
CA SER A 173 20.78 -28.17 -4.33
C SER A 173 21.76 -29.31 -4.00
N GLN A 174 21.30 -30.36 -3.30
CA GLN A 174 22.14 -31.53 -3.02
C GLN A 174 22.48 -32.32 -4.29
N TYR A 175 21.63 -32.26 -5.33
CA TYR A 175 21.89 -32.88 -6.63
C TYR A 175 22.83 -32.07 -7.52
N SER A 176 22.90 -30.73 -7.36
CA SER A 176 23.86 -29.92 -8.12
C SER A 176 25.29 -30.10 -7.61
N ASP A 177 25.46 -30.25 -6.29
CA ASP A 177 26.79 -30.47 -5.69
C ASP A 177 27.39 -31.82 -6.14
N HIS A 178 26.55 -32.84 -6.33
CA HIS A 178 26.97 -34.15 -6.84
C HIS A 178 27.36 -34.17 -8.33
N GLU A 179 26.80 -33.30 -9.17
CA GLU A 179 27.22 -33.19 -10.59
C GLU A 179 28.57 -32.46 -10.72
N GLU A 180 28.90 -31.55 -9.80
CA GLU A 180 30.21 -30.88 -9.76
C GLU A 180 31.33 -31.85 -9.29
N ASP A 181 31.04 -32.75 -8.34
CA ASP A 181 31.99 -33.78 -7.88
C ASP A 181 32.28 -34.85 -8.96
N GLU A 182 31.29 -35.25 -9.76
CA GLU A 182 31.48 -36.21 -10.87
C GLU A 182 32.27 -35.63 -12.05
N GLU A 183 32.17 -34.30 -12.29
CA GLU A 183 32.99 -33.61 -13.30
C GLU A 183 34.46 -33.48 -12.86
N GLU A 184 34.77 -33.39 -11.56
CA GLU A 184 36.15 -33.39 -11.05
C GLU A 184 36.81 -34.79 -11.09
N GLU A 185 36.10 -35.88 -10.76
CA GLU A 185 36.68 -37.24 -10.87
C GLU A 185 36.84 -37.70 -12.33
N GLY A 186 35.95 -37.28 -13.24
CA GLY A 186 36.02 -37.62 -14.67
C GLY A 186 37.22 -37.00 -15.41
N GLY A 187 37.82 -35.94 -14.87
CA GLY A 187 38.99 -35.27 -15.44
C GLY A 187 40.34 -35.98 -15.20
N ALA A 188 40.43 -36.83 -14.16
CA ALA A 188 41.69 -37.44 -13.74
C ALA A 188 42.00 -38.81 -14.40
N ALA A 189 41.01 -39.47 -14.99
CA ALA A 189 41.16 -40.85 -15.52
C ALA A 189 41.72 -40.95 -16.96
N ALA A 190 42.08 -39.83 -17.61
CA ALA A 190 42.52 -39.80 -19.01
C ALA A 190 44.04 -39.60 -19.23
N ALA A 191 44.88 -39.66 -18.19
CA ALA A 191 46.32 -39.55 -18.36
C ALA A 191 47.08 -40.66 -17.61
N THR A 192 47.92 -41.37 -18.36
CA THR A 192 48.97 -42.32 -17.95
C THR A 192 48.57 -43.75 -17.57
N ALA A 193 48.66 -44.63 -18.58
CA ALA A 193 49.03 -46.03 -18.39
C ALA A 193 50.53 -46.18 -18.69
N VAL A 194 51.31 -46.79 -17.77
CA VAL A 194 52.29 -47.88 -17.96
C VAL A 194 53.09 -48.10 -16.66
N ASP A 195 52.79 -49.25 -16.02
CA ASP A 195 53.65 -50.23 -15.32
C ASP A 195 54.49 -49.86 -14.06
N VAL A 196 54.17 -50.50 -12.92
CA VAL A 196 54.98 -51.52 -12.21
C VAL A 196 54.21 -51.99 -10.94
N THR A 197 54.31 -53.29 -10.68
CA THR A 197 53.58 -54.12 -9.71
C THR A 197 53.94 -53.97 -8.22
N GLU A 198 52.94 -54.24 -7.38
CA GLU A 198 52.96 -54.75 -5.98
C GLU A 198 53.73 -54.00 -4.87
N LYS A 199 52.99 -53.31 -3.97
CA LYS A 199 52.88 -53.64 -2.53
C LYS A 199 52.04 -52.64 -1.72
N LYS A 200 50.97 -53.19 -1.11
CA LYS A 200 50.45 -53.00 0.26
C LYS A 200 49.87 -51.64 0.70
N ASP A 201 48.55 -51.64 0.78
CA ASP A 201 47.75 -51.46 2.01
C ASP A 201 48.54 -51.03 3.27
N ASP A 202 48.52 -49.72 3.60
CA ASP A 202 48.52 -49.22 4.99
C ASP A 202 48.37 -47.68 5.16
N GLU A 203 47.76 -46.96 4.21
CA GLU A 203 47.50 -45.50 4.36
C GLU A 203 46.01 -45.12 4.36
N ARG A 204 45.12 -46.08 4.58
CA ARG A 204 43.66 -45.84 4.54
C ARG A 204 43.05 -45.44 5.89
N MET A 205 43.84 -45.22 6.94
CA MET A 205 43.32 -45.01 8.31
C MET A 205 43.79 -43.73 9.03
N MET A 206 44.44 -42.79 8.34
CA MET A 206 44.98 -41.54 8.94
C MET A 206 44.53 -40.24 8.26
N ARG A 207 43.44 -40.28 7.47
CA ARG A 207 42.85 -39.09 6.81
C ARG A 207 41.35 -38.92 7.05
N ARG A 208 40.80 -39.56 8.09
CA ARG A 208 39.36 -39.50 8.44
C ARG A 208 39.07 -38.74 9.74
N SER A 209 40.02 -37.98 10.28
CA SER A 209 39.87 -37.35 11.60
C SER A 209 40.34 -35.90 11.69
N SER A 210 40.33 -35.13 10.59
CA SER A 210 40.80 -33.73 10.64
C SER A 210 40.15 -32.82 9.61
N VAL A 211 38.81 -32.74 9.58
CA VAL A 211 38.08 -31.55 9.09
C VAL A 211 36.72 -31.47 9.81
N GLU A 212 36.73 -31.19 11.11
CA GLU A 212 35.61 -30.50 11.75
C GLU A 212 36.06 -29.04 11.94
N ASP A 213 35.14 -28.12 11.68
CA ASP A 213 35.23 -26.65 11.64
C ASP A 213 35.55 -26.02 10.27
N LEU A 214 34.51 -25.45 9.64
CA LEU A 214 34.51 -24.13 8.97
C LEU A 214 33.08 -23.71 8.51
N SER A 215 32.57 -22.65 9.15
CA SER A 215 31.60 -21.64 8.66
C SER A 215 30.24 -22.07 8.04
N GLY A 216 29.16 -21.84 8.79
CA GLY A 216 27.77 -21.88 8.31
C GLY A 216 27.37 -20.65 7.48
N SER A 217 27.52 -20.75 6.17
CA SER A 217 26.81 -19.92 5.19
C SER A 217 26.36 -20.83 4.04
N LYS A 218 25.08 -21.25 4.04
CA LYS A 218 24.53 -22.05 2.94
C LYS A 218 24.64 -21.22 1.65
N ARG A 219 25.43 -21.68 0.67
CA ARG A 219 25.54 -21.02 -0.63
C ARG A 219 24.16 -21.01 -1.31
N ILE A 220 23.82 -19.90 -1.98
CA ILE A 220 22.58 -19.79 -2.75
C ILE A 220 22.64 -20.81 -3.91
N PRO A 221 21.62 -21.67 -4.11
CA PRO A 221 21.62 -22.66 -5.18
C PRO A 221 21.64 -22.05 -6.59
N SER A 222 21.99 -22.87 -7.59
CA SER A 222 22.09 -22.46 -9.01
C SER A 222 20.78 -21.90 -9.58
N ASP A 223 20.87 -20.84 -10.40
CA ASP A 223 19.74 -20.19 -11.08
C ASP A 223 18.97 -21.14 -12.03
N LYS A 224 19.62 -22.22 -12.46
CA LYS A 224 18.99 -23.30 -13.26
C LYS A 224 17.87 -24.01 -12.48
N ILE A 225 18.01 -24.14 -11.16
CA ILE A 225 17.02 -24.77 -10.27
C ILE A 225 15.77 -23.90 -10.18
N PHE A 226 15.95 -22.60 -9.91
CA PHE A 226 14.84 -21.65 -9.81
C PHE A 226 14.08 -21.51 -11.14
N THR A 227 14.78 -21.51 -12.27
CA THR A 227 14.17 -21.49 -13.61
C THR A 227 13.32 -22.75 -13.85
N ALA A 228 13.82 -23.92 -13.45
CA ALA A 228 13.08 -25.18 -13.58
C ALA A 228 11.83 -25.22 -12.67
N ILE A 229 11.92 -24.69 -11.45
CA ILE A 229 10.79 -24.59 -10.52
C ILE A 229 9.76 -23.57 -11.03
N ALA A 230 10.17 -22.38 -11.46
CA ALA A 230 9.29 -21.36 -12.05
C ALA A 230 8.53 -21.94 -13.26
N SER A 231 9.19 -22.76 -14.08
CA SER A 231 8.57 -23.40 -15.24
C SER A 231 7.55 -24.50 -14.88
N MET A 232 7.59 -25.07 -13.68
CA MET A 232 6.64 -26.05 -13.16
C MET A 232 5.55 -25.40 -12.29
N PHE A 233 5.86 -24.26 -11.69
CA PHE A 233 4.96 -23.47 -10.84
C PHE A 233 4.93 -22.00 -11.27
N PRO A 234 4.40 -21.66 -12.46
CA PRO A 234 4.42 -20.28 -12.99
C PRO A 234 3.76 -19.26 -12.06
N TYR A 235 2.80 -19.71 -11.25
CA TYR A 235 2.05 -18.87 -10.32
C TYR A 235 2.77 -18.47 -9.05
N LYS A 236 3.88 -19.12 -8.71
CA LYS A 236 4.65 -18.77 -7.50
C LYS A 236 5.59 -17.61 -7.73
N GLY A 237 5.82 -17.25 -8.99
CA GLY A 237 6.61 -16.10 -9.38
C GLY A 237 7.64 -16.42 -10.46
N THR A 238 8.32 -15.36 -10.90
CA THR A 238 9.48 -15.43 -11.79
C THR A 238 10.69 -16.06 -11.09
N THR A 239 11.74 -16.39 -11.86
CA THR A 239 12.97 -17.00 -11.34
C THR A 239 13.59 -16.14 -10.22
N GLU A 240 13.56 -14.83 -10.41
CA GLU A 240 14.08 -13.80 -9.52
C GLU A 240 13.26 -13.72 -8.22
N GLU A 241 11.94 -13.70 -8.33
CA GLU A 241 11.02 -13.69 -7.18
C GLU A 241 11.15 -14.95 -6.31
N LEU A 242 11.29 -16.12 -6.94
CA LEU A 242 11.51 -17.39 -6.21
C LEU A 242 12.85 -17.41 -5.49
N LYS A 243 13.88 -16.80 -6.08
CA LYS A 243 15.22 -16.69 -5.48
C LYS A 243 15.22 -15.74 -4.29
N GLU A 244 14.53 -14.60 -4.39
CA GLU A 244 14.32 -13.69 -3.25
C GLU A 244 13.52 -14.37 -2.15
N LYS A 245 12.41 -15.02 -2.49
CA LYS A 245 11.59 -15.76 -1.54
C LYS A 245 12.36 -16.86 -0.81
N TYR A 246 13.27 -17.56 -1.48
CA TYR A 246 14.11 -18.58 -0.83
C TYR A 246 15.14 -17.95 0.14
N LYS A 247 15.70 -16.78 -0.18
CA LYS A 247 16.56 -16.04 0.75
C LYS A 247 15.80 -15.64 2.01
N ASP A 248 14.58 -15.11 1.85
CA ASP A 248 13.72 -14.73 2.98
C ASP A 248 13.39 -15.94 3.87
N LEU A 249 13.15 -17.11 3.26
CA LEU A 249 12.85 -18.36 3.98
C LEU A 249 14.06 -19.00 4.67
N LEU A 250 15.30 -18.64 4.30
CA LEU A 250 16.53 -19.14 4.91
C LEU A 250 16.90 -18.39 6.19
N GLU A 251 16.48 -17.14 6.33
CA GLU A 251 16.73 -16.36 7.54
C GLU A 251 15.86 -16.89 8.71
N PRO A 252 16.44 -17.14 9.90
CA PRO A 252 15.66 -17.62 11.05
C PRO A 252 14.63 -16.56 11.48
N SER A 253 13.44 -17.02 11.89
CA SER A 253 12.34 -16.21 12.44
C SER A 253 12.72 -15.56 13.77
N SER A 254 13.53 -14.51 13.69
CA SER A 254 13.82 -13.59 14.80
C SER A 254 12.55 -12.81 15.14
N GLN A 255 12.20 -12.74 16.43
CA GLN A 255 10.97 -12.08 16.90
C GLN A 255 10.85 -10.61 16.49
N VAL A 256 11.94 -9.90 16.16
CA VAL A 256 11.89 -8.54 15.59
C VAL A 256 13.17 -8.27 14.78
N LYS A 257 13.28 -8.82 13.57
CA LYS A 257 14.13 -8.22 12.53
C LYS A 257 13.22 -7.70 11.45
N LEU A 258 13.04 -6.38 11.47
CA LEU A 258 12.48 -5.66 10.34
C LEU A 258 13.40 -5.92 9.13
N PRO A 259 12.86 -6.14 7.91
CA PRO A 259 13.65 -6.24 6.68
C PRO A 259 14.68 -5.09 6.59
N PRO A 260 15.81 -5.25 5.90
CA PRO A 260 16.90 -4.26 5.88
C PRO A 260 16.47 -2.85 5.43
N LEU A 261 15.35 -2.73 4.71
CA LEU A 261 14.75 -1.46 4.26
C LEU A 261 13.72 -0.87 5.24
N CYS A 262 13.38 -1.56 6.32
CA CYS A 262 12.38 -1.15 7.28
C CYS A 262 13.02 -0.46 8.51
N THR A 263 12.57 0.76 8.79
CA THR A 263 13.04 1.55 9.94
C THR A 263 12.34 1.10 11.24
N PRO A 264 13.08 0.72 12.30
CA PRO A 264 12.49 0.44 13.62
C PRO A 264 11.68 1.61 14.18
N ASN A 265 10.64 1.31 14.94
CA ASN A 265 9.83 2.34 15.59
C ASN A 265 10.72 3.21 16.51
N LEU A 266 10.62 4.54 16.36
CA LEU A 266 11.34 5.52 17.18
C LEU A 266 10.95 5.42 18.66
N ASP A 267 9.71 5.05 18.96
CA ASP A 267 9.23 4.87 20.35
C ASP A 267 9.55 3.47 20.91
N GLY A 268 10.20 2.61 20.12
CA GLY A 268 10.49 1.22 20.49
C GLY A 268 11.84 1.06 21.21
N PRO A 269 12.01 -0.03 21.99
CA PRO A 269 13.28 -0.33 22.67
C PRO A 269 14.44 -0.64 21.72
N PHE A 270 14.15 -0.89 20.43
CA PHE A 270 15.12 -1.20 19.38
C PHE A 270 15.36 -0.02 18.41
N ALA A 271 15.04 1.20 18.82
CA ALA A 271 15.22 2.40 17.99
C ALA A 271 16.70 2.58 17.58
N LYS A 272 16.94 2.69 16.27
CA LYS A 272 18.27 2.92 15.68
C LYS A 272 18.41 4.35 15.19
N SER A 273 19.64 4.85 15.16
CA SER A 273 19.97 6.13 14.52
C SER A 273 19.89 5.98 13.00
N VAL A 274 18.94 6.68 12.38
CA VAL A 274 18.68 6.62 10.94
C VAL A 274 18.61 8.03 10.34
N GLN A 275 18.67 8.13 9.01
CA GLN A 275 18.57 9.40 8.31
C GLN A 275 17.13 9.95 8.35
N ARG A 276 16.96 11.26 8.14
CA ARG A 276 15.63 11.90 8.06
C ARG A 276 14.72 11.21 7.05
N GLU A 277 15.24 10.94 5.85
CA GLU A 277 14.43 10.34 4.78
C GLU A 277 13.99 8.92 5.14
N GLN A 278 14.84 8.15 5.81
CA GLN A 278 14.50 6.80 6.29
C GLN A 278 13.49 6.83 7.44
N SER A 279 13.55 7.84 8.30
CA SER A 279 12.60 8.04 9.41
C SER A 279 11.21 8.42 8.90
N LEU A 280 11.16 9.23 7.84
CA LEU A 280 9.92 9.72 7.25
C LEU A 280 9.44 8.89 6.05
N HIS A 281 10.22 7.89 5.60
CA HIS A 281 9.96 7.14 4.38
C HIS A 281 8.54 6.60 4.33
N SER A 282 8.13 5.82 5.34
CA SER A 282 6.78 5.24 5.41
C SER A 282 5.69 6.31 5.42
N PHE A 283 5.94 7.45 6.07
CA PHE A 283 4.98 8.56 6.11
C PHE A 283 4.88 9.26 4.75
N HIS A 284 6.00 9.49 4.06
CA HIS A 284 6.01 10.12 2.74
C HIS A 284 5.44 9.19 1.65
N THR A 285 5.73 7.89 1.71
CA THR A 285 5.32 6.94 0.66
C THR A 285 3.86 6.52 0.76
N LEU A 286 3.33 6.32 1.97
CA LEU A 286 1.97 5.84 2.18
C LEU A 286 0.95 6.98 2.31
N PHE A 287 1.35 8.18 2.71
CA PHE A 287 0.40 9.27 2.88
C PHE A 287 -0.12 9.77 1.53
N CYS A 288 -1.43 9.97 1.44
CA CYS A 288 -2.05 10.63 0.31
C CYS A 288 -2.38 12.08 0.65
N ARG A 289 -1.71 13.02 -0.04
CA ARG A 289 -1.95 14.47 0.12
C ARG A 289 -3.33 14.93 -0.34
N ARG A 290 -4.01 14.17 -1.21
CA ARG A 290 -5.33 14.53 -1.77
C ARG A 290 -6.46 14.32 -0.77
N CYS A 291 -6.45 13.20 -0.04
CA CYS A 291 -7.51 12.81 0.89
C CYS A 291 -7.08 12.72 2.36
N PHE A 292 -5.81 13.00 2.66
CA PHE A 292 -5.22 13.04 4.01
C PHE A 292 -5.31 11.71 4.78
N LYS A 293 -5.17 10.58 4.08
CA LYS A 293 -5.16 9.21 4.64
C LYS A 293 -3.86 8.49 4.26
N TYR A 294 -3.41 7.58 5.09
CA TYR A 294 -2.36 6.60 4.72
C TYR A 294 -3.00 5.46 3.93
N ASP A 295 -2.33 5.03 2.87
CA ASP A 295 -2.74 3.93 2.00
C ASP A 295 -4.20 4.06 1.55
N CYS A 296 -4.48 5.15 0.83
CA CYS A 296 -5.85 5.53 0.55
C CYS A 296 -6.49 4.64 -0.53
N PHE A 297 -7.74 4.26 -0.32
CA PHE A 297 -8.52 3.43 -1.25
C PHE A 297 -8.95 4.11 -2.56
N LEU A 298 -8.46 5.29 -2.91
CA LEU A 298 -8.94 6.05 -4.09
C LEU A 298 -7.82 6.45 -5.06
N HIS A 299 -6.61 6.69 -4.56
CA HIS A 299 -5.50 7.19 -5.37
C HIS A 299 -4.40 6.13 -5.43
N PRO A 300 -4.22 5.43 -6.57
CA PRO A 300 -3.24 4.34 -6.68
C PRO A 300 -1.80 4.84 -6.78
N PHE A 301 -1.59 6.04 -7.31
CA PHE A 301 -0.24 6.60 -7.48
C PHE A 301 0.30 7.19 -6.18
N ARG A 302 1.53 6.80 -5.85
CA ARG A 302 2.29 7.37 -4.72
C ARG A 302 2.57 8.85 -4.98
N ALA A 303 2.60 9.65 -3.92
CA ALA A 303 2.87 11.07 -4.03
C ALA A 303 4.28 11.33 -4.59
N THR A 304 4.42 12.32 -5.47
CA THR A 304 5.73 12.66 -6.03
C THR A 304 6.65 13.20 -4.92
N PRO A 305 7.97 12.92 -4.96
CA PRO A 305 8.89 13.27 -3.87
C PRO A 305 8.92 14.77 -3.52
N ASN A 306 8.57 15.66 -4.44
CA ASN A 306 8.59 17.10 -4.21
C ASN A 306 7.36 17.60 -3.43
N VAL A 307 6.25 16.85 -3.37
CA VAL A 307 5.04 17.21 -2.59
C VAL A 307 5.35 17.43 -1.11
N TYR A 308 6.30 16.68 -0.57
CA TYR A 308 6.71 16.74 0.84
C TYR A 308 7.86 17.72 1.10
N LYS A 309 8.42 18.33 0.04
CA LYS A 309 9.46 19.36 0.16
C LYS A 309 8.78 20.73 0.25
N ARG A 310 8.84 21.35 1.42
CA ARG A 310 8.33 22.72 1.61
C ARG A 310 9.34 23.74 1.07
N LYS A 311 8.88 24.68 0.22
CA LYS A 311 9.69 25.85 -0.19
C LYS A 311 10.01 26.69 1.07
N SER A 312 11.30 27.00 1.26
CA SER A 312 11.94 27.54 2.47
C SER A 312 11.55 28.98 2.85
N LYS A 313 10.27 29.35 2.78
CA LYS A 313 9.80 30.68 3.18
C LYS A 313 9.13 30.64 4.56
N GLU A 314 9.81 31.32 5.48
CA GLU A 314 9.33 31.85 6.76
C GLU A 314 9.11 30.83 7.89
N ILE A 315 10.22 30.34 8.44
CA ILE A 315 10.25 29.96 9.86
C ILE A 315 10.89 31.14 10.60
N ARG A 316 10.11 31.83 11.44
CA ARG A 316 10.62 32.91 12.30
C ARG A 316 11.67 32.32 13.24
N MET A 317 12.89 32.81 13.14
CA MET A 317 13.95 32.48 14.10
C MET A 317 13.66 33.24 15.40
N GLU A 318 13.56 32.52 16.51
CA GLU A 318 13.45 33.14 17.84
C GLU A 318 14.75 33.91 18.14
N THR A 319 14.63 35.23 18.36
CA THR A 319 15.76 36.11 18.66
C THR A 319 16.05 36.26 20.15
N GLU A 320 15.18 35.71 21.01
CA GLU A 320 15.29 35.77 22.47
C GLU A 320 15.82 34.44 23.05
N PRO A 321 16.66 34.48 24.10
CA PRO A 321 17.24 33.28 24.67
C PRO A 321 16.17 32.43 25.39
N CYS A 322 16.08 31.14 25.05
CA CYS A 322 15.09 30.21 25.62
C CYS A 322 15.38 29.77 27.08
N GLY A 323 16.44 30.29 27.72
CA GLY A 323 16.87 29.92 29.08
C GLY A 323 18.38 30.13 29.31
N GLU A 324 18.88 29.74 30.49
CA GLU A 324 20.29 29.91 30.90
C GLU A 324 21.27 29.09 30.05
N ASP A 325 20.82 27.94 29.53
CA ASP A 325 21.56 27.04 28.63
C ASP A 325 21.21 27.23 27.13
N CYS A 326 20.91 28.48 26.72
CA CYS A 326 20.59 28.80 25.32
C CYS A 326 21.85 29.01 24.45
N PHE A 327 21.85 28.46 23.23
CA PHE A 327 22.95 28.62 22.27
C PHE A 327 23.19 30.09 21.86
N LEU A 328 22.15 30.93 21.89
CA LEU A 328 22.23 32.36 21.58
C LEU A 328 23.12 33.12 22.57
N LEU A 329 23.13 32.72 23.86
CA LEU A 329 23.99 33.31 24.89
C LEU A 329 25.47 32.98 24.64
N GLN A 330 25.76 31.79 24.10
CA GLN A 330 27.13 31.38 23.74
C GLN A 330 27.63 32.10 22.49
N ASN A 331 26.78 32.30 21.47
CA ASN A 331 27.11 33.07 20.27
C ASN A 331 27.30 34.56 20.57
N MET A 332 26.48 35.16 21.46
CA MET A 332 26.70 36.51 21.97
C MET A 332 28.05 36.64 22.69
N ARG A 333 28.42 35.66 23.54
CA ARG A 333 29.73 35.64 24.23
C ARG A 333 30.92 35.40 23.29
N ARG A 334 30.78 34.58 22.24
CA ARG A 334 31.81 34.36 21.19
C ARG A 334 31.98 35.59 20.28
N SER A 335 30.89 36.25 19.89
CA SER A 335 30.92 37.50 19.11
C SER A 335 31.53 38.66 19.90
N GLN A 336 31.28 38.74 21.22
CA GLN A 336 31.96 39.70 22.09
C GLN A 336 33.47 39.42 22.24
N ARG A 337 33.89 38.15 22.27
CA ARG A 337 35.32 37.76 22.24
C ARG A 337 36.01 38.09 20.91
N SER A 338 35.33 37.94 19.77
CA SER A 338 35.88 38.34 18.46
C SER A 338 35.94 39.87 18.30
N ARG A 339 34.94 40.60 18.79
CA ARG A 339 34.94 42.08 18.84
C ARG A 339 36.00 42.63 19.78
N ARG A 340 36.31 41.97 20.91
CA ARG A 340 37.45 42.34 21.77
C ARG A 340 38.81 42.11 21.10
N ARG A 341 38.97 41.05 20.29
CA ARG A 341 40.18 40.84 19.48
C ARG A 341 40.36 41.87 18.36
N ARG A 342 39.26 42.41 17.81
CA ARG A 342 39.30 43.42 16.73
C ARG A 342 39.45 44.87 17.22
N ARG A 343 39.34 45.14 18.52
CA ARG A 343 39.43 46.49 19.13
C ARG A 343 40.81 46.82 19.72
N GLN A 344 41.77 45.90 19.67
CA GLN A 344 43.20 46.14 19.94
C GLN A 344 43.98 46.08 18.62
N GLN A 345 43.80 47.09 17.76
CA GLN A 345 44.83 47.51 16.82
C GLN A 345 44.49 48.92 16.30
N ARG A 346 45.45 49.83 16.50
CA ARG A 346 45.61 51.24 16.06
C ARG A 346 44.95 52.39 16.84
N ALA A 347 45.82 53.21 17.42
CA ALA A 347 45.87 54.69 17.29
C ALA A 347 47.37 55.09 17.34
N THR A 348 48.08 55.25 16.21
CA THR A 348 48.45 56.50 15.50
C THR A 348 49.24 57.53 16.32
N SER A 349 50.51 57.75 16.00
CA SER A 349 50.95 59.01 15.37
C SER A 349 52.41 58.94 14.91
N SER A 350 52.58 59.48 13.72
CA SER A 350 53.79 59.73 12.95
C SER A 350 54.68 60.81 13.57
N SER A 351 56.01 60.65 13.48
CA SER A 351 56.97 61.66 12.97
C SER A 351 58.38 61.06 12.97
N CYS A 352 59.04 61.06 11.81
CA CYS A 352 60.47 60.76 11.63
C CYS A 352 61.33 61.97 12.10
N PRO A 353 62.65 61.83 12.30
CA PRO A 353 63.62 61.67 11.19
C PRO A 353 64.75 60.64 11.47
N GLY A 354 65.38 60.12 10.39
CA GLY A 354 66.68 59.41 10.45
C GLY A 354 67.87 60.39 10.37
N PRO A 355 69.12 59.98 9.99
CA PRO A 355 69.55 58.65 9.49
C PRO A 355 70.96 58.18 9.97
N SER A 356 71.46 57.08 9.34
CA SER A 356 72.89 56.66 9.15
C SER A 356 73.52 55.81 10.27
N ALA A 357 74.41 54.82 10.07
CA ALA A 357 75.13 54.30 8.91
C ALA A 357 75.72 52.89 9.21
N SER A 358 75.94 52.09 8.15
CA SER A 358 77.06 51.14 7.84
C SER A 358 77.81 50.34 8.93
N ALA A 359 77.88 49.00 8.77
CA ALA A 359 79.09 48.16 8.50
C ALA A 359 79.91 47.82 9.77
N GLU A 360 80.60 46.69 9.99
CA GLU A 360 81.26 45.65 9.18
C GLU A 360 81.31 44.29 9.95
N GLU A 361 81.75 43.25 9.22
CA GLU A 361 82.24 41.92 9.62
C GLU A 361 83.27 41.95 10.78
N SER A 362 83.59 40.91 11.55
CA SER A 362 84.08 39.59 11.15
C SER A 362 84.52 38.76 12.38
N LYS A 363 84.39 37.42 12.28
CA LYS A 363 85.29 36.34 12.81
C LYS A 363 85.47 36.19 14.34
N GLU A 364 85.76 35.03 14.94
CA GLU A 364 86.03 33.63 14.58
C GLU A 364 86.10 32.81 15.90
N GLY A 365 85.98 31.48 15.81
CA GLY A 365 86.58 30.53 16.76
C GLY A 365 85.59 29.78 17.66
N ASP A 366 85.27 28.50 17.39
CA ASP A 366 85.96 27.27 17.88
C ASP A 366 85.68 27.01 19.38
N SER A 367 85.41 25.83 19.94
CA SER A 367 85.25 24.43 19.51
C SER A 367 84.86 23.65 20.79
N ASP A 368 84.33 22.42 20.61
CA ASP A 368 84.41 21.26 21.52
C ASP A 368 83.74 21.32 22.91
N HIS A 369 83.34 20.23 23.56
CA HIS A 369 82.97 18.85 23.25
C HIS A 369 82.35 18.33 24.57
N GLU A 370 81.58 17.26 24.46
CA GLU A 370 80.86 16.45 25.45
C GLU A 370 81.35 16.41 26.90
N SER A 371 80.42 16.11 27.84
CA SER A 371 80.41 14.79 28.52
C SER A 371 79.34 14.64 29.62
N THR A 372 78.63 13.50 29.51
CA THR A 372 78.31 12.55 30.60
C THR A 372 77.22 12.81 31.66
N SER A 373 76.33 11.80 31.73
CA SER A 373 76.01 10.96 32.91
C SER A 373 74.82 11.30 33.84
N SER A 374 73.78 10.49 33.64
CA SER A 374 73.12 9.56 34.60
C SER A 374 72.47 10.01 35.92
N SER A 375 71.22 9.53 36.03
CA SER A 375 70.64 8.70 37.10
C SER A 375 69.99 9.31 38.35
N GLU A 376 68.69 8.97 38.48
CA GLU A 376 67.99 8.37 39.64
C GLU A 376 67.96 9.12 40.98
N GLY A 377 66.75 9.29 41.55
CA GLY A 377 66.62 9.71 42.96
C GLY A 377 65.21 10.12 43.40
N ASN A 378 64.40 9.13 43.78
CA ASN A 378 63.06 9.22 44.37
C ASN A 378 63.07 9.86 45.78
N SER A 379 62.12 10.75 46.13
CA SER A 379 61.38 10.72 47.42
C SER A 379 60.43 11.91 47.69
N ARG A 380 59.32 11.55 48.34
CA ARG A 380 58.14 12.31 48.80
C ARG A 380 58.45 13.30 49.93
N SER A 381 57.68 14.40 50.02
CA SER A 381 56.81 14.79 51.16
C SER A 381 56.26 16.23 51.06
N GLN A 382 55.30 16.56 51.91
CA GLN A 382 54.14 17.46 51.73
C GLN A 382 54.36 18.95 52.11
N THR A 383 53.62 19.84 51.40
CA THR A 383 52.99 21.17 51.70
C THR A 383 53.30 21.91 53.03
N PRO A 384 53.20 23.28 53.16
CA PRO A 384 52.13 24.11 52.55
C PRO A 384 52.37 25.65 52.27
N THR A 385 51.40 26.26 51.56
CA THR A 385 50.90 27.67 51.67
C THR A 385 51.52 28.83 50.82
N LYS A 386 50.78 29.22 49.73
CA LYS A 386 50.44 30.59 49.19
C LYS A 386 51.61 31.56 48.84
N GLN A 387 51.76 32.24 47.69
CA GLN A 387 50.86 32.87 46.68
C GLN A 387 51.57 33.02 45.29
N ARG A 388 50.78 33.29 44.23
CA ARG A 388 51.06 33.50 42.77
C ARG A 388 52.03 34.67 42.44
N PRO A 389 52.52 34.90 41.18
CA PRO A 389 52.04 34.42 39.86
C PRO A 389 53.09 34.00 38.80
N GLY A 390 52.68 33.30 37.74
CA GLY A 390 53.45 33.22 36.48
C GLY A 390 53.29 31.93 35.68
N ASP A 391 52.40 31.99 34.69
CA ASP A 391 52.36 31.29 33.39
C ASP A 391 52.39 29.74 33.21
N ASP A 392 51.54 29.36 32.25
CA ASP A 392 51.48 28.17 31.41
C ASP A 392 51.03 26.82 32.00
N CYS A 393 49.77 26.45 31.70
CA CYS A 393 49.49 25.33 30.79
C CYS A 393 48.00 25.28 30.44
N ALA A 394 47.72 25.02 29.16
CA ALA A 394 46.39 24.73 28.64
C ALA A 394 45.77 23.55 29.39
N ASN A 395 44.58 23.73 29.97
CA ASN A 395 43.77 22.61 30.43
C ASN A 395 42.47 22.53 29.65
N GLN A 396 42.35 21.43 28.92
CA GLN A 396 41.20 20.97 28.19
C GLN A 396 39.99 20.90 29.13
N GLN A 397 38.93 21.62 28.77
CA GLN A 397 37.62 21.41 29.35
C GLN A 397 37.16 20.01 28.91
N ALA A 398 37.23 19.04 29.81
CA ALA A 398 36.63 17.72 29.63
C ALA A 398 35.15 17.90 29.28
N CYS A 399 34.80 17.56 28.04
CA CYS A 399 33.43 17.56 27.56
C CYS A 399 32.75 16.31 28.12
N CYS A 400 31.78 16.50 29.02
CA CYS A 400 30.85 15.46 29.41
C CYS A 400 30.08 15.00 28.15
N VAL A 401 30.44 13.84 27.60
CA VAL A 401 29.75 13.26 26.44
C VAL A 401 28.36 12.80 26.90
N VAL A 402 27.36 13.64 26.66
CA VAL A 402 25.96 13.28 26.92
C VAL A 402 25.56 12.19 25.92
N PRO A 403 25.10 11.01 26.37
CA PRO A 403 24.67 9.96 25.45
C PRO A 403 23.42 10.40 24.70
N TRP A 404 23.39 10.19 23.39
CA TRP A 404 22.23 10.34 22.53
C TRP A 404 21.68 8.94 22.22
N SER A 405 20.37 8.76 22.32
CA SER A 405 19.73 7.52 21.90
C SER A 405 19.49 7.53 20.38
N GLY A 406 19.37 6.34 19.76
CA GLY A 406 19.07 6.24 18.32
C GLY A 406 17.77 6.96 17.93
N ALA A 407 16.79 7.02 18.84
CA ALA A 407 15.56 7.78 18.66
C ALA A 407 15.82 9.30 18.68
N GLU A 408 16.61 9.80 19.64
CA GLU A 408 16.94 11.23 19.75
C GLU A 408 17.74 11.74 18.55
N GLU A 409 18.69 10.95 18.05
CA GLU A 409 19.50 11.31 16.88
C GLU A 409 18.64 11.37 15.60
N SER A 410 17.75 10.39 15.40
CA SER A 410 16.83 10.35 14.27
C SER A 410 15.82 11.50 14.34
N LEU A 411 15.26 11.77 15.52
CA LEU A 411 14.34 12.87 15.75
C LEU A 411 15.01 14.23 15.54
N PHE A 412 16.27 14.39 15.97
CA PHE A 412 17.04 15.59 15.68
C PHE A 412 17.20 15.81 14.16
N ARG A 413 17.61 14.78 13.40
CA ARG A 413 17.74 14.88 11.93
C ARG A 413 16.43 15.25 11.24
N VAL A 414 15.32 14.68 11.71
CA VAL A 414 13.97 15.04 11.25
C VAL A 414 13.67 16.49 11.59
N LEU A 415 13.80 16.92 12.84
CA LEU A 415 13.45 18.28 13.26
C LEU A 415 14.36 19.34 12.63
N HIS A 416 15.66 19.07 12.47
CA HIS A 416 16.62 19.97 11.83
C HIS A 416 16.26 20.23 10.36
N GLY A 417 15.82 19.21 9.60
CA GLY A 417 15.36 19.44 8.22
C GLY A 417 14.05 20.23 8.10
N THR A 418 13.28 20.40 9.19
CA THR A 418 12.00 21.14 9.20
C THR A 418 12.15 22.52 9.83
N TYR A 419 12.82 22.62 10.98
CA TYR A 419 13.01 23.86 11.76
C TYR A 419 14.36 24.53 11.48
N PHE A 420 15.20 23.94 10.62
CA PHE A 420 16.54 24.42 10.26
C PHE A 420 17.35 24.78 11.50
N ASN A 421 17.84 26.02 11.58
CA ASN A 421 18.71 26.50 12.66
C ASN A 421 17.95 26.97 13.92
N ASN A 422 16.64 26.71 14.04
CA ASN A 422 15.90 27.05 15.26
C ASN A 422 16.09 25.98 16.34
N PHE A 423 17.29 25.95 16.94
CA PHE A 423 17.66 24.97 17.97
C PHE A 423 16.88 25.12 19.28
N CYS A 424 16.27 26.29 19.54
CA CYS A 424 15.37 26.51 20.68
C CYS A 424 14.11 25.65 20.54
N SER A 425 13.43 25.73 19.39
CA SER A 425 12.23 24.93 19.13
C SER A 425 12.56 23.43 18.99
N ILE A 426 13.71 23.07 18.39
CA ILE A 426 14.15 21.67 18.30
C ILE A 426 14.37 21.08 19.70
N ALA A 427 15.06 21.80 20.60
CA ALA A 427 15.26 21.34 21.98
C ALA A 427 13.94 21.21 22.75
N ARG A 428 13.01 22.15 22.56
CA ARG A 428 11.66 22.07 23.15
C ARG A 428 10.88 20.83 22.68
N LEU A 429 11.02 20.45 21.41
CA LEU A 429 10.32 19.31 20.82
C LEU A 429 10.95 17.96 21.18
N ILE A 430 12.28 17.91 21.34
CA ILE A 430 12.99 16.71 21.82
C ILE A 430 12.70 16.48 23.32
N GLY A 431 12.61 17.55 24.11
CA GLY A 431 12.24 17.52 25.53
C GLY A 431 13.32 16.98 26.48
N THR A 432 14.13 16.02 26.04
CA THR A 432 15.21 15.38 26.84
C THR A 432 16.56 16.08 26.75
N LYS A 433 16.75 16.98 25.78
CA LYS A 433 18.02 17.70 25.54
C LYS A 433 17.85 19.21 25.66
N SER A 434 18.88 19.89 26.18
CA SER A 434 18.91 21.36 26.25
C SER A 434 19.32 21.99 24.92
N CYS A 435 18.98 23.27 24.74
CA CYS A 435 19.26 24.01 23.51
C CYS A 435 20.76 24.03 23.14
N LYS A 436 21.63 24.14 24.15
CA LYS A 436 23.08 24.02 23.98
C LYS A 436 23.50 22.63 23.46
N GLN A 437 22.94 21.55 24.00
CA GLN A 437 23.27 20.18 23.58
C GLN A 437 22.83 19.91 22.14
N VAL A 438 21.66 20.42 21.74
CA VAL A 438 21.15 20.34 20.35
C VAL A 438 22.07 21.09 19.39
N TYR A 439 22.56 22.27 19.77
CA TYR A 439 23.53 23.02 18.96
C TYR A 439 24.88 22.30 18.85
N GLU A 440 25.38 21.72 19.93
CA GLU A 440 26.63 20.94 19.92
C GLU A 440 26.54 19.67 19.06
N PHE A 441 25.37 19.01 19.02
CA PHE A 441 25.11 17.87 18.14
C PHE A 441 24.99 18.29 16.67
N ALA A 442 24.31 19.41 16.38
CA ALA A 442 24.23 19.98 15.03
C ALA A 442 25.63 20.28 14.45
N VAL A 443 26.54 20.86 15.26
CA VAL A 443 27.91 21.16 14.84
C VAL A 443 28.72 19.89 14.54
N LYS A 444 28.38 18.74 15.14
CA LYS A 444 29.03 17.44 14.85
C LYS A 444 28.52 16.77 13.56
N GLU A 445 27.28 17.03 13.15
CA GLU A 445 26.65 16.38 11.98
C GLU A 445 26.96 17.02 10.62
N VAL A 446 27.45 18.27 10.56
CA VAL A 446 27.67 19.04 9.31
C VAL A 446 28.75 18.44 8.37
N LEU A 447 29.31 17.28 8.70
CA LEU A 447 30.37 16.60 7.93
C LEU A 447 29.90 15.52 6.94
N ILE A 448 28.59 15.28 6.72
CA ILE A 448 28.14 14.20 5.82
C ILE A 448 26.93 14.60 4.97
N HIS A 449 27.11 14.75 3.65
CA HIS A 449 26.07 14.83 2.59
C HIS A 449 26.73 14.55 1.21
N ARG A 450 26.12 14.06 0.12
CA ARG A 450 25.01 13.15 -0.31
C ARG A 450 25.15 13.08 -1.87
N VAL A 451 24.71 12.01 -2.53
CA VAL A 451 24.81 11.76 -4.00
C VAL A 451 23.43 11.83 -4.70
N PRO A 452 23.28 12.26 -5.98
CA PRO A 452 22.01 12.30 -6.72
C PRO A 452 21.90 11.31 -7.92
N PHE A 453 20.67 11.03 -8.39
CA PHE A 453 20.31 10.34 -9.65
C PHE A 453 18.98 10.91 -10.22
N GLU A 454 18.81 10.82 -11.55
CA GLU A 454 17.67 11.30 -12.37
C GLU A 454 17.07 10.16 -13.22
N ASP A 455 15.84 10.33 -13.76
CA ASP A 455 15.39 9.71 -15.03
C ASP A 455 14.06 10.29 -15.58
N ASP A 456 13.85 10.06 -16.89
CA ASP A 456 13.01 10.73 -17.91
C ASP A 456 11.59 10.12 -18.12
N ASN A 457 10.67 10.80 -18.85
CA ASN A 457 9.28 10.32 -19.09
C ASN A 457 8.72 10.56 -20.52
N SER A 458 7.60 9.90 -20.89
CA SER A 458 6.95 9.89 -22.22
C SER A 458 5.42 10.19 -22.26
N SER A 459 4.96 10.65 -23.44
CA SER A 459 3.66 10.90 -24.16
C SER A 459 2.19 10.74 -23.62
N ASN A 460 1.19 11.27 -24.40
CA ASN A 460 -0.17 11.77 -24.03
C ASN A 460 -1.43 11.12 -24.66
N GLN A 461 -2.59 11.32 -23.98
CA GLN A 461 -4.02 11.46 -24.40
C GLN A 461 -4.85 12.06 -23.22
N VAL A 462 -6.20 12.14 -23.27
CA VAL A 462 -7.03 12.78 -22.21
C VAL A 462 -7.37 11.79 -21.09
N TYR A 463 -6.87 12.10 -19.89
CA TYR A 463 -6.70 11.17 -18.77
C TYR A 463 -7.29 11.71 -17.46
N ASN A 464 -7.45 10.82 -16.49
CA ASN A 464 -7.74 11.13 -15.11
C ASN A 464 -6.70 12.12 -14.54
N TYR A 465 -7.15 13.04 -13.68
CA TYR A 465 -6.26 14.09 -13.17
C TYR A 465 -5.15 13.49 -12.28
N GLN A 466 -3.92 13.79 -12.67
CA GLN A 466 -2.70 13.53 -11.92
C GLN A 466 -1.92 14.84 -11.69
N PRO A 467 -1.39 15.07 -10.47
CA PRO A 467 -0.58 16.26 -10.22
C PRO A 467 0.72 16.26 -11.02
N CYS A 468 1.02 17.33 -11.75
CA CYS A 468 2.31 17.48 -12.43
C CYS A 468 3.44 17.86 -11.45
N ASP A 469 4.66 17.39 -11.75
CA ASP A 469 5.88 17.70 -11.01
C ASP A 469 7.06 17.82 -11.99
N HIS A 470 7.42 19.07 -12.31
CA HIS A 470 8.53 19.41 -13.20
C HIS A 470 9.21 20.70 -12.66
N PRO A 471 10.21 20.57 -11.76
CA PRO A 471 10.73 21.70 -10.99
C PRO A 471 11.41 22.79 -11.81
N ASP A 472 11.98 22.46 -12.97
CA ASP A 472 12.82 23.36 -13.76
C ASP A 472 12.12 23.98 -14.98
N HIS A 473 10.86 23.63 -15.24
CA HIS A 473 10.12 24.06 -16.42
C HIS A 473 8.70 24.56 -16.07
N PRO A 474 8.16 25.56 -16.79
CA PRO A 474 6.78 26.01 -16.62
C PRO A 474 5.79 24.97 -17.15
N CYS A 475 4.50 25.11 -16.82
CA CYS A 475 3.45 24.27 -17.41
C CYS A 475 3.18 24.69 -18.86
N ASP A 476 3.96 24.18 -19.80
CA ASP A 476 3.78 24.34 -21.24
C ASP A 476 3.21 23.06 -21.90
N ASN A 477 3.35 22.91 -23.22
CA ASN A 477 2.83 21.75 -23.96
C ASN A 477 3.46 20.40 -23.56
N SER A 478 4.55 20.40 -22.78
CA SER A 478 5.18 19.19 -22.22
C SER A 478 4.64 18.82 -20.83
N CYS A 479 3.81 19.68 -20.23
CA CYS A 479 3.24 19.42 -18.93
C CYS A 479 2.12 18.37 -19.01
N PRO A 480 2.14 17.30 -18.21
CA PRO A 480 1.09 16.27 -18.20
C PRO A 480 -0.33 16.85 -18.03
N CYS A 481 -0.50 17.93 -17.25
CA CYS A 481 -1.80 18.59 -17.10
C CYS A 481 -2.27 19.24 -18.43
N VAL A 482 -1.42 20.01 -19.10
CA VAL A 482 -1.76 20.70 -20.35
C VAL A 482 -2.00 19.69 -21.48
N MET A 483 -1.13 18.68 -21.53
CA MET A 483 -1.18 17.55 -22.43
C MET A 483 -2.49 16.76 -22.34
N THR A 484 -2.99 16.55 -21.13
CA THR A 484 -4.28 15.90 -20.85
C THR A 484 -5.48 16.85 -20.96
N GLN A 485 -5.26 18.11 -21.36
CA GLN A 485 -6.26 19.19 -21.37
C GLN A 485 -6.93 19.42 -20.00
N ASN A 486 -6.22 19.11 -18.92
CA ASN A 486 -6.65 19.33 -17.55
C ASN A 486 -6.05 20.62 -16.98
N PHE A 487 -6.80 21.29 -16.10
CA PHE A 487 -6.26 22.37 -15.28
C PHE A 487 -5.29 21.82 -14.22
N CYS A 488 -4.26 22.60 -13.89
CA CYS A 488 -3.44 22.33 -12.73
C CYS A 488 -4.24 22.62 -11.45
N GLU A 489 -4.23 21.70 -10.49
CA GLU A 489 -4.89 21.88 -9.19
C GLU A 489 -3.89 22.25 -8.09
N LYS A 490 -4.40 22.56 -6.90
CA LYS A 490 -3.60 22.78 -5.68
C LYS A 490 -2.60 21.65 -5.34
N PHE A 491 -2.76 20.47 -5.91
CA PHE A 491 -1.86 19.33 -5.70
C PHE A 491 -0.63 19.34 -6.62
N CYS A 492 -0.68 20.05 -7.76
CA CYS A 492 0.46 20.19 -8.67
C CYS A 492 1.62 20.92 -8.00
N GLN A 493 2.86 20.56 -8.37
CA GLN A 493 4.08 21.17 -7.85
C GLN A 493 4.63 22.34 -8.70
N CYS A 494 3.91 22.70 -9.77
CA CYS A 494 4.23 23.88 -10.58
C CYS A 494 4.09 25.19 -9.79
N GLU A 495 4.58 26.31 -10.34
CA GLU A 495 4.56 27.61 -9.66
C GLU A 495 3.15 28.06 -9.22
N ASN A 496 3.07 28.85 -8.16
CA ASN A 496 1.80 29.35 -7.61
C ASN A 496 1.06 30.25 -8.62
N GLU A 497 1.80 30.95 -9.48
CA GLU A 497 1.26 31.85 -10.52
C GLU A 497 1.12 31.13 -11.88
N CYS A 498 1.15 29.80 -11.90
CA CYS A 498 0.96 29.01 -13.11
C CYS A 498 -0.38 29.37 -13.80
N GLN A 499 -0.30 29.73 -15.08
CA GLN A 499 -1.45 30.18 -15.87
C GLN A 499 -2.47 29.06 -16.11
N ASN A 500 -2.05 27.79 -16.07
CA ASN A 500 -2.94 26.63 -16.21
C ASN A 500 -3.64 26.25 -14.89
N ARG A 501 -3.37 26.93 -13.77
CA ARG A 501 -4.04 26.64 -12.49
C ARG A 501 -5.47 27.15 -12.48
N PHE A 502 -6.39 26.33 -11.97
CA PHE A 502 -7.77 26.78 -11.81
C PHE A 502 -7.87 27.79 -10.64
N PRO A 503 -8.36 29.02 -10.85
CA PRO A 503 -8.29 30.08 -9.84
C PRO A 503 -9.40 30.01 -8.77
N GLY A 504 -10.39 29.13 -8.93
CA GLY A 504 -11.59 29.10 -8.10
C GLY A 504 -12.63 30.16 -8.53
N CYS A 505 -13.62 30.42 -7.67
CA CYS A 505 -14.64 31.45 -7.90
C CYS A 505 -14.64 32.51 -6.81
N ARG A 506 -15.09 33.71 -7.17
CA ARG A 506 -15.32 34.85 -6.25
C ARG A 506 -16.81 35.17 -6.06
N CYS A 507 -17.66 34.15 -6.22
CA CYS A 507 -19.11 34.30 -6.09
C CYS A 507 -19.50 34.61 -4.63
N LYS A 508 -20.66 35.24 -4.43
CA LYS A 508 -21.19 35.53 -3.08
C LYS A 508 -22.03 34.39 -2.49
N THR A 509 -22.75 33.62 -3.31
CA THR A 509 -23.62 32.53 -2.86
C THR A 509 -24.02 31.61 -4.03
N GLN A 510 -24.64 30.47 -3.72
CA GLN A 510 -25.27 29.46 -4.59
C GLN A 510 -24.35 28.75 -5.59
N CYS A 511 -23.62 29.47 -6.44
CA CYS A 511 -22.72 28.89 -7.45
C CYS A 511 -23.36 27.84 -8.38
N ASN A 512 -24.66 27.93 -8.65
CA ASN A 512 -25.43 26.94 -9.43
C ASN A 512 -25.81 27.43 -10.84
N THR A 513 -25.18 28.50 -11.32
CA THR A 513 -25.43 29.09 -12.65
C THR A 513 -24.15 29.26 -13.43
N LYS A 514 -24.27 29.47 -14.74
CA LYS A 514 -23.14 29.74 -15.65
C LYS A 514 -22.33 31.01 -15.30
N GLN A 515 -22.81 31.85 -14.38
CA GLN A 515 -22.05 32.99 -13.86
C GLN A 515 -20.89 32.56 -12.95
N CYS A 516 -20.96 31.36 -12.36
CA CYS A 516 -19.88 30.80 -11.56
C CYS A 516 -18.90 30.05 -12.49
N PRO A 517 -17.60 30.42 -12.49
CA PRO A 517 -16.58 29.72 -13.27
C PRO A 517 -16.48 28.22 -12.93
N CYS A 518 -16.63 27.85 -11.66
CA CYS A 518 -16.63 26.44 -11.23
C CYS A 518 -17.77 25.67 -11.90
N TYR A 519 -18.99 26.17 -11.79
CA TYR A 519 -20.17 25.51 -12.35
C TYR A 519 -20.13 25.41 -13.88
N LEU A 520 -19.67 26.49 -14.54
CA LEU A 520 -19.49 26.53 -15.99
C LEU A 520 -18.46 25.50 -16.46
N ALA A 521 -17.37 25.34 -15.73
CA ALA A 521 -16.32 24.35 -15.99
C ALA A 521 -16.70 22.93 -15.55
N VAL A 522 -17.94 22.70 -15.07
CA VAL A 522 -18.40 21.39 -14.58
C VAL A 522 -17.56 20.89 -13.39
N ARG A 523 -17.26 21.81 -12.47
CA ARG A 523 -16.49 21.57 -11.25
C ARG A 523 -17.25 21.99 -10.01
N GLU A 524 -17.09 21.25 -8.91
CA GLU A 524 -17.49 21.77 -7.60
C GLU A 524 -16.54 22.87 -7.13
N CYS A 525 -17.04 23.73 -6.23
CA CYS A 525 -16.25 24.81 -5.63
C CYS A 525 -15.21 24.22 -4.67
N ASP A 526 -13.93 24.37 -5.01
CA ASP A 526 -12.82 23.97 -4.16
C ASP A 526 -12.83 24.77 -2.84
N PRO A 527 -12.81 24.12 -1.67
CA PRO A 527 -12.86 24.81 -0.38
C PRO A 527 -11.59 25.58 -0.01
N ASP A 528 -10.46 25.31 -0.66
CA ASP A 528 -9.19 26.03 -0.42
C ASP A 528 -9.03 27.24 -1.35
N LEU A 529 -9.85 27.34 -2.42
CA LEU A 529 -9.82 28.43 -3.41
C LEU A 529 -11.06 29.32 -3.35
N CYS A 530 -12.25 28.73 -3.18
CA CYS A 530 -13.54 29.42 -3.26
C CYS A 530 -13.96 29.97 -1.89
N MET A 531 -13.16 30.89 -1.35
CA MET A 531 -13.32 31.41 0.01
C MET A 531 -14.51 32.36 0.21
N THR A 532 -15.17 32.82 -0.86
CA THR A 532 -16.22 33.85 -0.77
C THR A 532 -17.64 33.31 -0.93
N CYS A 533 -17.81 32.15 -1.56
CA CYS A 533 -19.13 31.60 -1.86
C CYS A 533 -19.72 30.76 -0.72
N GLY A 534 -18.90 30.48 0.30
CA GLY A 534 -19.19 29.63 1.45
C GLY A 534 -18.85 28.15 1.27
N ALA A 535 -18.11 27.76 0.22
CA ALA A 535 -17.64 26.38 0.09
C ALA A 535 -16.68 25.97 1.22
N ALA A 536 -15.91 26.93 1.75
CA ALA A 536 -14.96 26.76 2.85
C ALA A 536 -15.59 26.83 4.27
N ASP A 537 -16.85 27.27 4.37
CA ASP A 537 -17.45 27.68 5.64
C ASP A 537 -18.29 26.58 6.30
N HIS A 538 -18.40 26.60 7.63
CA HIS A 538 -19.33 25.79 8.43
C HIS A 538 -19.38 24.29 8.06
N TRP A 539 -18.29 23.56 8.30
CA TRP A 539 -18.17 22.13 7.98
C TRP A 539 -19.20 21.22 8.67
N ASP A 540 -19.68 21.60 9.85
CA ASP A 540 -20.69 20.84 10.61
C ASP A 540 -22.12 21.07 10.09
N SER A 541 -22.36 22.15 9.34
CA SER A 541 -23.68 22.49 8.83
C SER A 541 -23.95 21.83 7.48
N LYS A 542 -25.12 21.18 7.38
CA LYS A 542 -25.65 20.69 6.08
C LYS A 542 -26.22 21.83 5.23
N VAL A 543 -26.48 22.99 5.83
CA VAL A 543 -26.99 24.17 5.12
C VAL A 543 -25.83 25.11 4.88
N VAL A 544 -25.39 25.15 3.62
CA VAL A 544 -24.30 25.97 3.12
C VAL A 544 -24.85 26.95 2.08
N THR A 545 -24.28 28.14 2.02
CA THR A 545 -24.62 29.17 1.01
C THR A 545 -24.24 28.71 -0.40
N CYS A 546 -23.10 28.05 -0.56
CA CYS A 546 -22.70 27.40 -1.79
C CYS A 546 -23.53 26.13 -2.02
N LYS A 547 -24.15 25.99 -3.19
CA LYS A 547 -24.87 24.77 -3.61
C LYS A 547 -24.04 23.87 -4.52
N ASN A 548 -22.84 24.32 -4.90
CA ASN A 548 -21.91 23.61 -5.78
C ASN A 548 -20.77 22.94 -5.01
N CYS A 549 -21.09 22.36 -3.85
CA CYS A 549 -20.15 21.61 -2.99
C CYS A 549 -20.88 20.43 -2.31
N SER A 550 -21.89 19.88 -2.99
CA SER A 550 -22.81 18.89 -2.43
C SER A 550 -22.19 17.49 -2.47
N ILE A 551 -21.45 17.15 -3.52
CA ILE A 551 -20.77 15.85 -3.67
C ILE A 551 -19.61 15.75 -2.68
N GLN A 552 -18.74 16.76 -2.60
CA GLN A 552 -17.59 16.74 -1.67
C GLN A 552 -18.02 16.65 -0.19
N ARG A 553 -19.17 17.24 0.17
CA ARG A 553 -19.74 17.19 1.53
C ARG A 553 -20.68 16.02 1.76
N GLY A 554 -21.00 15.24 0.73
CA GLY A 554 -21.96 14.13 0.82
C GLY A 554 -23.38 14.57 1.22
N LEU A 555 -23.83 15.76 0.78
CA LEU A 555 -25.16 16.33 1.08
C LEU A 555 -26.28 15.66 0.27
N LYS A 556 -26.32 14.34 0.28
CA LYS A 556 -27.33 13.53 -0.41
C LYS A 556 -28.69 13.59 0.28
N LYS A 557 -29.74 13.42 -0.51
CA LYS A 557 -31.12 13.28 -0.07
C LYS A 557 -31.38 11.89 0.51
N HIS A 558 -32.43 11.79 1.32
CA HIS A 558 -32.83 10.52 1.91
C HIS A 558 -33.56 9.67 0.87
N LEU A 559 -32.98 8.52 0.53
CA LEU A 559 -33.55 7.55 -0.39
C LEU A 559 -34.12 6.31 0.34
N LEU A 560 -35.25 5.83 -0.16
CA LEU A 560 -35.97 4.63 0.27
C LEU A 560 -35.79 3.53 -0.78
N LEU A 561 -35.87 2.27 -0.35
CA LEU A 561 -35.78 1.09 -1.21
C LEU A 561 -37.12 0.34 -1.12
N ALA A 562 -37.72 0.04 -2.27
CA ALA A 562 -38.92 -0.77 -2.38
C ALA A 562 -38.92 -1.50 -3.73
N PRO A 563 -39.76 -2.53 -3.94
CA PRO A 563 -39.96 -3.11 -5.26
C PRO A 563 -40.33 -2.01 -6.27
N SER A 564 -39.71 -2.04 -7.45
CA SER A 564 -39.99 -1.08 -8.52
C SER A 564 -41.35 -1.35 -9.15
N ASP A 565 -41.99 -0.31 -9.67
CA ASP A 565 -43.19 -0.45 -10.49
C ASP A 565 -42.87 -0.98 -11.90
N VAL A 566 -41.58 -0.97 -12.30
CA VAL A 566 -41.11 -1.46 -13.60
C VAL A 566 -40.55 -2.87 -13.50
N ALA A 567 -39.41 -3.03 -12.81
CA ALA A 567 -38.74 -4.32 -12.66
C ALA A 567 -37.81 -4.33 -11.46
N GLY A 568 -37.80 -5.45 -10.72
CA GLY A 568 -36.85 -5.67 -9.63
C GLY A 568 -37.02 -4.69 -8.46
N TRP A 569 -35.90 -4.10 -8.04
CA TRP A 569 -35.85 -3.11 -6.96
C TRP A 569 -35.77 -1.70 -7.53
N GLY A 570 -36.47 -0.75 -6.90
CA GLY A 570 -36.44 0.67 -7.24
C GLY A 570 -36.01 1.53 -6.05
N THR A 571 -35.55 2.75 -6.32
CA THR A 571 -35.27 3.74 -5.27
C THR A 571 -36.23 4.92 -5.34
N PHE A 572 -36.71 5.32 -4.16
CA PHE A 572 -37.77 6.33 -4.02
C PHE A 572 -37.27 7.47 -3.14
N ILE A 573 -37.70 8.69 -3.44
CA ILE A 573 -37.24 9.87 -2.70
C ILE A 573 -38.13 10.16 -1.49
N LYS A 574 -37.53 10.38 -0.31
CA LYS A 574 -38.30 10.64 0.92
C LYS A 574 -38.86 12.07 1.00
N GLU A 575 -38.18 13.02 0.38
CA GLU A 575 -38.47 14.46 0.46
C GLU A 575 -38.57 15.05 -0.95
N PRO A 576 -39.42 16.06 -1.19
CA PRO A 576 -39.52 16.68 -2.50
C PRO A 576 -38.22 17.40 -2.88
N VAL A 577 -37.90 17.38 -4.17
CA VAL A 577 -36.65 17.92 -4.72
C VAL A 577 -36.94 18.82 -5.92
N GLN A 578 -36.26 19.97 -5.99
CA GLN A 578 -36.43 20.92 -7.08
C GLN A 578 -35.60 20.55 -8.31
N LYS A 579 -35.97 21.11 -9.47
CA LYS A 579 -35.20 20.90 -10.70
C LYS A 579 -33.73 21.33 -10.52
N ASN A 580 -32.82 20.50 -11.04
CA ASN A 580 -31.36 20.61 -10.96
C ASN A 580 -30.77 20.51 -9.54
N GLU A 581 -31.57 20.12 -8.55
CA GLU A 581 -31.06 19.89 -7.19
C GLU A 581 -30.36 18.53 -7.11
N PHE A 582 -29.30 18.48 -6.31
CA PHE A 582 -28.50 17.27 -6.08
C PHE A 582 -29.28 16.24 -5.25
N ILE A 583 -29.31 14.99 -5.73
CA ILE A 583 -29.98 13.87 -5.06
C ILE A 583 -28.94 13.01 -4.33
N SER A 584 -28.00 12.42 -5.07
CA SER A 584 -26.95 11.58 -4.50
C SER A 584 -25.79 11.47 -5.48
N GLU A 585 -24.61 11.14 -4.98
CA GLU A 585 -23.52 10.64 -5.80
C GLU A 585 -23.83 9.19 -6.20
N TYR A 586 -23.46 8.76 -7.41
CA TYR A 586 -23.45 7.35 -7.79
C TYR A 586 -22.09 6.77 -7.42
N CYS A 587 -22.06 6.00 -6.33
CA CYS A 587 -20.82 5.43 -5.80
C CYS A 587 -20.66 3.96 -6.18
N GLY A 588 -19.42 3.56 -6.44
CA GLY A 588 -19.07 2.18 -6.77
C GLY A 588 -17.58 1.89 -6.64
N GLU A 589 -17.18 0.69 -7.04
CA GLU A 589 -15.79 0.35 -7.29
C GLU A 589 -15.29 1.13 -8.51
N LEU A 590 -14.09 1.71 -8.42
CA LEU A 590 -13.43 2.39 -9.51
C LEU A 590 -12.45 1.40 -10.13
N ILE A 591 -12.72 0.99 -11.38
CA ILE A 591 -12.00 -0.07 -12.10
C ILE A 591 -11.52 0.47 -13.45
N SER A 592 -10.51 -0.16 -14.04
CA SER A 592 -10.04 0.16 -15.39
C SER A 592 -11.11 -0.15 -16.45
N GLN A 593 -10.94 0.36 -17.68
CA GLN A 593 -11.79 -0.03 -18.81
C GLN A 593 -11.66 -1.52 -19.13
N ASP A 594 -10.46 -2.09 -19.08
CA ASP A 594 -10.23 -3.51 -19.36
C ASP A 594 -10.96 -4.41 -18.35
N GLU A 595 -10.91 -4.06 -17.06
CA GLU A 595 -11.64 -4.78 -16.01
C GLU A 595 -13.16 -4.59 -16.17
N ALA A 596 -13.62 -3.40 -16.58
CA ALA A 596 -15.03 -3.15 -16.85
C ALA A 596 -15.55 -4.00 -18.03
N ASP A 597 -14.76 -4.16 -19.09
CA ASP A 597 -15.10 -5.00 -20.24
C ASP A 597 -15.15 -6.49 -19.85
N ARG A 598 -14.20 -6.97 -19.03
CA ARG A 598 -14.23 -8.34 -18.48
C ARG A 598 -15.49 -8.58 -17.65
N ARG A 599 -15.80 -7.68 -16.70
CA ARG A 599 -17.02 -7.77 -15.88
C ARG A 599 -18.29 -7.63 -16.69
N GLY A 600 -18.28 -6.75 -17.69
CA GLY A 600 -19.39 -6.45 -18.59
C GLY A 600 -19.92 -7.69 -19.29
N ARG A 601 -19.04 -8.57 -19.80
CA ARG A 601 -19.46 -9.82 -20.46
C ARG A 601 -20.24 -10.75 -19.54
N ILE A 602 -19.84 -10.84 -18.26
CA ILE A 602 -20.58 -11.62 -17.26
C ILE A 602 -21.93 -10.95 -16.97
N TYR A 603 -21.93 -9.63 -16.80
CA TYR A 603 -23.15 -8.84 -16.51
C TYR A 603 -24.18 -8.88 -17.65
N ASP A 604 -23.71 -8.93 -18.89
CA ASP A 604 -24.54 -9.07 -20.08
C ASP A 604 -25.30 -10.39 -20.09
N LYS A 605 -24.67 -11.48 -19.63
CA LYS A 605 -25.32 -12.78 -19.51
C LYS A 605 -26.36 -12.81 -18.38
N TYR A 606 -26.11 -12.09 -17.29
CA TYR A 606 -27.07 -11.91 -16.20
C TYR A 606 -28.16 -10.88 -16.50
N MET A 607 -28.11 -10.19 -17.64
CA MET A 607 -29.03 -9.13 -18.02
C MET A 607 -29.12 -8.02 -16.94
N SER A 608 -28.01 -7.75 -16.25
CA SER A 608 -27.95 -6.71 -15.21
C SER A 608 -26.56 -6.11 -15.11
N SER A 609 -26.42 -4.84 -15.51
CA SER A 609 -25.16 -4.09 -15.45
C SER A 609 -25.32 -2.82 -14.61
N PHE A 610 -24.39 -2.61 -13.68
CA PHE A 610 -24.29 -1.41 -12.84
C PHE A 610 -23.03 -0.58 -13.16
N LEU A 611 -22.43 -0.81 -14.34
CA LEU A 611 -21.27 -0.10 -14.84
C LEU A 611 -21.67 1.29 -15.32
N PHE A 612 -20.98 2.31 -14.82
CA PHE A 612 -21.15 3.70 -15.24
C PHE A 612 -19.81 4.28 -15.65
N ASN A 613 -19.65 4.59 -16.94
CA ASN A 613 -18.40 5.16 -17.46
C ASN A 613 -18.12 6.55 -16.85
N LEU A 614 -16.94 6.71 -16.24
CA LEU A 614 -16.56 7.94 -15.54
C LEU A 614 -15.68 8.83 -16.43
N ASN A 615 -14.62 8.26 -16.99
CA ASN A 615 -13.67 8.89 -17.91
C ASN A 615 -12.94 7.79 -18.72
N ASN A 616 -12.01 8.18 -19.59
CA ASN A 616 -11.33 7.20 -20.46
C ASN A 616 -10.50 6.15 -19.72
N ASP A 617 -10.09 6.42 -18.48
CA ASP A 617 -9.24 5.50 -17.72
C ASP A 617 -10.06 4.60 -16.79
N PHE A 618 -11.18 5.11 -16.29
CA PHE A 618 -11.91 4.46 -15.21
C PHE A 618 -13.43 4.39 -15.44
N VAL A 619 -14.01 3.30 -14.95
CA VAL A 619 -15.45 3.04 -14.87
C VAL A 619 -15.84 2.87 -13.40
N VAL A 620 -17.03 3.33 -13.03
CA VAL A 620 -17.61 3.10 -11.71
C VAL A 620 -18.56 1.91 -11.76
N ASP A 621 -18.21 0.83 -11.07
CA ASP A 621 -19.01 -0.39 -10.95
C ASP A 621 -19.72 -0.46 -9.59
N ALA A 622 -21.04 -0.30 -9.58
CA ALA A 622 -21.81 -0.39 -8.34
C ALA A 622 -22.23 -1.84 -7.98
N THR A 623 -21.80 -2.87 -8.72
CA THR A 623 -22.30 -4.25 -8.57
C THR A 623 -22.02 -4.84 -7.19
N ARG A 624 -20.73 -4.89 -6.80
CA ARG A 624 -20.27 -5.48 -5.53
C ARG A 624 -20.34 -4.49 -4.36
N LYS A 625 -19.99 -3.23 -4.61
CA LYS A 625 -20.01 -2.16 -3.62
C LYS A 625 -20.67 -0.93 -4.23
N GLY A 626 -21.53 -0.24 -3.50
CA GLY A 626 -22.21 0.93 -4.05
C GLY A 626 -23.05 1.66 -3.00
N ASN A 627 -24.00 2.49 -3.41
CA ASN A 627 -24.90 3.17 -2.49
C ASN A 627 -26.35 3.12 -2.98
N LYS A 628 -27.30 3.66 -2.19
CA LYS A 628 -28.74 3.50 -2.45
C LYS A 628 -29.20 3.96 -3.84
N ILE A 629 -28.52 4.92 -4.48
CA ILE A 629 -28.91 5.42 -5.81
C ILE A 629 -28.63 4.40 -6.93
N ARG A 630 -27.89 3.31 -6.65
CA ARG A 630 -27.68 2.20 -7.61
C ARG A 630 -28.97 1.52 -8.06
N PHE A 631 -30.04 1.66 -7.30
CA PHE A 631 -31.36 1.10 -7.57
C PHE A 631 -32.28 2.09 -8.33
N ALA A 632 -31.77 3.24 -8.78
CA ALA A 632 -32.53 4.11 -9.67
C ALA A 632 -32.53 3.49 -11.07
N ASN A 633 -33.71 3.06 -11.53
CA ASN A 633 -33.85 2.30 -12.76
C ASN A 633 -33.64 3.14 -14.02
N HIS A 634 -33.46 2.45 -15.14
CA HIS A 634 -33.43 3.06 -16.46
C HIS A 634 -34.84 3.53 -16.88
N SER A 635 -34.91 4.70 -17.52
CA SER A 635 -36.07 5.11 -18.31
C SER A 635 -35.63 6.03 -19.44
N VAL A 636 -36.31 5.99 -20.59
CA VAL A 636 -36.09 6.90 -21.73
C VAL A 636 -36.62 8.30 -21.41
N ASN A 637 -37.62 8.40 -20.53
CA ASN A 637 -38.21 9.64 -20.05
C ASN A 637 -37.92 9.88 -18.54
N PRO A 638 -36.64 9.96 -18.14
CA PRO A 638 -36.27 9.95 -16.74
C PRO A 638 -36.65 11.25 -16.02
N ASN A 639 -36.82 11.15 -14.70
CA ASN A 639 -36.97 12.30 -13.81
C ASN A 639 -35.63 12.79 -13.23
N CYS A 640 -34.54 12.04 -13.40
CA CYS A 640 -33.18 12.41 -13.00
C CYS A 640 -32.21 12.43 -14.19
N TYR A 641 -31.07 13.08 -14.02
CA TYR A 641 -29.94 12.99 -14.94
C TYR A 641 -28.62 12.86 -14.16
N ALA A 642 -27.68 12.12 -14.75
CA ALA A 642 -26.33 11.99 -14.23
C ALA A 642 -25.40 13.04 -14.84
N LYS A 643 -24.45 13.53 -14.05
CA LYS A 643 -23.41 14.46 -14.50
C LYS A 643 -22.09 14.07 -13.84
N VAL A 644 -21.06 13.81 -14.63
CA VAL A 644 -19.68 13.69 -14.14
C VAL A 644 -19.19 15.09 -13.79
N VAL A 645 -18.74 15.28 -12.56
CA VAL A 645 -18.26 16.56 -12.03
C VAL A 645 -16.85 16.35 -11.49
N MET A 646 -15.96 17.30 -11.77
CA MET A 646 -14.63 17.32 -11.17
C MET A 646 -14.70 17.92 -9.77
N VAL A 647 -14.28 17.16 -8.76
CA VAL A 647 -14.41 17.49 -7.34
C VAL A 647 -13.05 17.31 -6.67
N ASN A 648 -12.34 18.42 -6.41
CA ASN A 648 -11.02 18.41 -5.78
C ASN A 648 -10.02 17.44 -6.45
N GLY A 649 -9.99 17.41 -7.79
CA GLY A 649 -9.11 16.53 -8.58
C GLY A 649 -9.66 15.13 -8.85
N ASP A 650 -10.81 14.75 -8.27
CA ASP A 650 -11.47 13.48 -8.51
C ASP A 650 -12.69 13.65 -9.44
N HIS A 651 -12.82 12.82 -10.47
CA HIS A 651 -14.06 12.71 -11.23
C HIS A 651 -15.11 11.95 -10.41
N ARG A 652 -16.31 12.52 -10.25
CA ARG A 652 -17.40 11.89 -9.47
C ARG A 652 -18.73 12.06 -10.19
N ILE A 653 -19.59 11.03 -10.12
CA ILE A 653 -20.90 11.05 -10.79
C ILE A 653 -21.94 11.59 -9.82
N GLY A 654 -22.47 12.78 -10.09
CA GLY A 654 -23.62 13.33 -9.37
C GLY A 654 -24.94 13.02 -10.08
N ILE A 655 -25.94 12.58 -9.34
CA ILE A 655 -27.31 12.42 -9.80
C ILE A 655 -28.13 13.63 -9.35
N PHE A 656 -28.78 14.28 -10.32
CA PHE A 656 -29.55 15.52 -10.15
C PHE A 656 -30.96 15.36 -10.69
N ALA A 657 -31.92 16.11 -10.13
CA ALA A 657 -33.29 16.09 -10.60
C ALA A 657 -33.44 16.82 -11.95
N LYS A 658 -34.04 16.19 -12.96
CA LYS A 658 -34.31 16.78 -14.30
C LYS A 658 -35.55 17.69 -14.28
N ARG A 659 -36.49 17.39 -13.39
CA ARG A 659 -37.72 18.16 -13.09
C ARG A 659 -37.92 18.25 -11.58
N ALA A 660 -38.96 18.94 -11.12
CA ALA A 660 -39.39 18.81 -9.73
C ALA A 660 -39.89 17.39 -9.48
N ILE A 661 -39.51 16.81 -8.35
CA ILE A 661 -39.85 15.44 -7.92
C ILE A 661 -40.56 15.54 -6.57
N LEU A 662 -41.74 14.92 -6.47
CA LEU A 662 -42.56 14.85 -5.28
C LEU A 662 -42.07 13.75 -4.33
N GLN A 663 -42.49 13.85 -3.08
CA GLN A 663 -42.23 12.82 -2.08
C GLN A 663 -42.82 11.48 -2.51
N GLY A 664 -42.03 10.43 -2.42
CA GLY A 664 -42.44 9.05 -2.73
C GLY A 664 -42.34 8.67 -4.21
N GLU A 665 -41.92 9.58 -5.11
CA GLU A 665 -41.68 9.21 -6.51
C GLU A 665 -40.45 8.29 -6.65
N GLU A 666 -40.55 7.30 -7.54
CA GLU A 666 -39.43 6.45 -7.97
C GLU A 666 -38.46 7.28 -8.82
N LEU A 667 -37.16 7.08 -8.64
CA LEU A 667 -36.11 7.78 -9.37
C LEU A 667 -35.62 6.96 -10.55
N PHE A 668 -35.59 7.61 -11.72
CA PHE A 668 -35.09 7.03 -12.95
C PHE A 668 -34.07 7.95 -13.60
N PHE A 669 -33.04 7.39 -14.22
CA PHE A 669 -32.11 8.13 -15.09
C PHE A 669 -31.84 7.37 -16.39
N ASP A 670 -31.48 8.12 -17.43
CA ASP A 670 -31.12 7.51 -18.71
C ASP A 670 -29.73 6.88 -18.62
N TYR A 671 -29.65 5.58 -18.89
CA TYR A 671 -28.42 4.80 -18.83
C TYR A 671 -27.61 4.95 -20.12
N ARG A 672 -28.19 5.59 -21.16
CA ARG A 672 -27.59 5.79 -22.47
C ARG A 672 -27.11 4.48 -23.11
N TYR A 673 -27.90 3.42 -22.93
CA TYR A 673 -27.69 2.18 -23.65
C TYR A 673 -27.54 2.44 -25.15
N SER A 674 -26.62 1.71 -25.79
CA SER A 674 -26.60 1.69 -27.26
C SER A 674 -27.96 1.18 -27.78
N GLN A 675 -28.32 1.49 -29.03
CA GLN A 675 -29.58 1.01 -29.59
C GLN A 675 -29.72 -0.53 -29.56
N ALA A 676 -28.59 -1.25 -29.60
CA ALA A 676 -28.56 -2.71 -29.51
C ALA A 676 -28.83 -3.21 -28.08
N ASP A 677 -28.35 -2.50 -27.06
CA ASP A 677 -28.50 -2.90 -25.66
C ASP A 677 -29.86 -2.49 -25.09
N ALA A 678 -30.40 -1.35 -25.53
CA ALA A 678 -31.74 -0.91 -25.12
C ALA A 678 -32.82 -1.96 -25.44
N LEU A 679 -32.67 -2.71 -26.54
CA LEU A 679 -33.57 -3.80 -26.92
C LEU A 679 -33.46 -5.04 -26.02
N LYS A 680 -32.31 -5.26 -25.37
CA LYS A 680 -32.06 -6.41 -24.47
C LYS A 680 -32.57 -6.15 -23.05
N TYR A 681 -32.42 -4.91 -22.56
CA TYR A 681 -32.64 -4.57 -21.15
C TYR A 681 -33.97 -3.86 -20.87
N VAL A 682 -34.59 -3.22 -21.87
CA VAL A 682 -35.80 -2.39 -21.68
C VAL A 682 -37.03 -3.10 -22.24
N GLY A 683 -37.50 -4.11 -21.52
CA GLY A 683 -38.61 -4.97 -21.96
C GLY A 683 -40.02 -4.41 -21.75
N ILE A 684 -40.23 -3.27 -21.07
CA ILE A 684 -41.57 -2.94 -20.51
C ILE A 684 -41.91 -1.43 -20.51
N GLU A 685 -41.52 -0.64 -21.53
CA GLU A 685 -42.11 0.71 -21.73
C GLU A 685 -43.09 0.79 -22.93
N ARG A 686 -43.41 -0.34 -23.59
CA ARG A 686 -44.19 -0.31 -24.85
C ARG A 686 -45.72 -0.46 -24.74
N GLU A 687 -46.32 -0.65 -23.56
CA GLU A 687 -47.76 -0.93 -23.49
C GLU A 687 -48.64 0.09 -22.76
N VAL A 688 -48.10 1.17 -22.16
CA VAL A 688 -48.93 2.07 -21.33
C VAL A 688 -49.55 3.26 -22.11
N ASP A 689 -49.09 3.56 -23.32
CA ASP A 689 -49.56 4.72 -24.11
C ASP A 689 -50.56 4.36 -25.25
N MET A 690 -51.24 3.21 -25.20
CA MET A 690 -52.28 2.84 -26.19
C MET A 690 -53.60 2.31 -25.59
N THR A 691 -54.13 2.98 -24.56
CA THR A 691 -55.56 2.86 -24.18
C THR A 691 -56.17 4.18 -23.78
#